data_AF-A0A6A7NC00-F1
#
_entry.id   AF-A0A6A7NC00-F1
#
_cell.length_a   1.000
_cell.length_b   1.000
_cell.length_c   1.000
_cell.angle_alpha   90.00
_cell.angle_beta   90.00
_cell.angle_gamma   90.00
#
_symmetry.space_group_name_H-M   'P 1'
#
loop_
_entity.id
_entity.type
_entity.pdbx_description
1 polymer ?
#
loop_
_entity_poly.entity_id
_entity_poly.type
_entity_poly.pdbx_seq_one_letter_code
_entity_poly.pdbx_strand_id
1 'polypeptide(L)'
;MLDILERIDADSNDIGLMVELFDTLRPARATDGARATANVRTLCQLLRGNPAHALALHHYARKLLSSRRHASLYTEIGVLSNDGFFTELKRRIAYRILPPALGDDYLSDALDRVVYRRTDYLWIAAVPAADWLALLDVVNDAPAAPNLMLPGLLEAIRTLSYRVCAIGLEPTLTNFHTEMETYESPFMVQNFEVNAYLDHYQRMLGGEQAAPEDARHLLVMLDQCDAVVAKIRKKALSQGTSIALTYLLVTLTQSIDRLRKLLFLVDVSGELQAAPAEIQPMDAGHAPHQQEGPPSPRRGAAIGLALELIEAHNNKYMVRDLMRDNIDLLARNVTENASHTGEHYVADHRKELGGMFVSSAGAGLVIGFMALFKILMSYLRAAPLVEAFLFSMNYSLGFMFIHLLHFTVATKQPAMTASRIAAGLHSKDGRNIDIDSMAELCNKVIRTQNMAVLGNLATAIPTAWLIAMAWPLVTGHHLVSPDKAMHLLHDIDPFHAPTLIYAAIAGVCLFVAGLISGYYDNKALYTRWAQRIAQLRGLRWLLGQERLNRLGVYMENNLGGLMGNFFFGILLGVMPLLGFLLGMPLDIRHVTFSSANFATAMVGLDHNVTWQLVATSVAGFLLIGTVNLLVSFGLALWVALRSRQVHFKHGWQLLKALGRRFRQGPVSFFFGSAAEEAAPQALADESKSPEKAHK
;
A
#
# COMPACT_ATOMS: atom_id res chain seq x y z
N MET A 1 -11.37 -42.64 -13.82
CA MET A 1 -12.03 -41.91 -14.92
C MET A 1 -13.14 -42.75 -15.50
N LEU A 2 -12.88 -43.88 -16.17
CA LEU A 2 -13.92 -44.70 -16.80
C LEU A 2 -15.02 -45.15 -15.81
N ASP A 3 -14.63 -45.72 -14.67
CA ASP A 3 -15.53 -46.13 -13.58
C ASP A 3 -16.43 -44.97 -13.07
N ILE A 4 -15.90 -43.75 -13.03
CA ILE A 4 -16.70 -42.56 -12.65
C ILE A 4 -17.70 -42.23 -13.75
N LEU A 5 -17.29 -42.26 -15.03
CA LEU A 5 -18.18 -41.99 -16.16
C LEU A 5 -19.33 -43.00 -16.25
N GLU A 6 -19.09 -44.27 -15.92
CA GLU A 6 -20.11 -45.33 -15.89
C GLU A 6 -21.13 -45.13 -14.75
N ARG A 7 -20.73 -44.45 -13.67
CA ARG A 7 -21.59 -44.11 -12.53
C ARG A 7 -22.40 -42.82 -12.74
N ILE A 8 -22.13 -42.04 -13.78
CA ILE A 8 -22.83 -40.77 -14.02
C ILE A 8 -24.29 -41.05 -14.39
N ASP A 9 -25.19 -40.54 -13.54
CA ASP A 9 -26.61 -40.43 -13.82
C ASP A 9 -26.92 -39.06 -14.42
N ALA A 10 -27.44 -39.05 -15.64
CA ALA A 10 -27.77 -37.86 -16.43
C ALA A 10 -28.80 -36.94 -15.74
N ASP A 11 -29.68 -37.50 -14.90
CA ASP A 11 -30.76 -36.75 -14.23
C ASP A 11 -30.41 -36.26 -12.83
N SER A 12 -29.25 -36.68 -12.30
CA SER A 12 -28.79 -36.32 -10.96
C SER A 12 -28.36 -34.85 -10.87
N ASN A 13 -28.68 -34.23 -9.74
CA ASN A 13 -28.22 -32.88 -9.37
C ASN A 13 -27.13 -32.88 -8.27
N ASP A 14 -26.75 -34.07 -7.79
CA ASP A 14 -25.65 -34.23 -6.85
C ASP A 14 -24.32 -33.96 -7.54
N ILE A 15 -23.50 -33.09 -6.97
CA ILE A 15 -22.21 -32.68 -7.52
C ILE A 15 -21.07 -33.68 -7.23
N GLY A 16 -21.29 -34.67 -6.38
CA GLY A 16 -20.25 -35.60 -5.91
C GLY A 16 -19.43 -36.24 -7.04
N LEU A 17 -20.08 -36.78 -8.07
CA LEU A 17 -19.38 -37.40 -9.21
C LEU A 17 -18.60 -36.40 -10.07
N MET A 18 -19.06 -35.14 -10.15
CA MET A 18 -18.29 -34.07 -10.80
C MET A 18 -17.02 -33.75 -10.00
N VAL A 19 -17.08 -33.73 -8.67
CA VAL A 19 -15.91 -33.55 -7.80
C VAL A 19 -14.93 -34.72 -7.98
N GLU A 20 -15.41 -35.97 -7.94
CA GLU A 20 -14.58 -37.16 -8.19
C GLU A 20 -13.91 -37.10 -9.56
N LEU A 21 -14.62 -36.69 -10.61
CA LEU A 21 -14.08 -36.55 -11.96
C LEU A 21 -12.98 -35.47 -12.01
N PHE A 22 -13.21 -34.29 -11.43
CA PHE A 22 -12.22 -33.21 -11.39
C PHE A 22 -10.98 -33.59 -10.58
N ASP A 23 -11.14 -34.38 -9.52
CA ASP A 23 -10.03 -34.93 -8.74
C ASP A 23 -9.10 -35.80 -9.59
N THR A 24 -9.62 -36.50 -10.61
CA THR A 24 -8.77 -37.27 -11.54
C THR A 24 -7.99 -36.40 -12.53
N LEU A 25 -8.44 -35.17 -12.78
CA LEU A 25 -7.72 -34.21 -13.63
C LEU A 25 -6.56 -33.56 -12.88
N ARG A 26 -6.73 -33.37 -11.57
CA ARG A 26 -5.77 -32.67 -10.70
C ARG A 26 -4.43 -33.43 -10.59
N PRO A 27 -3.28 -32.79 -10.88
CA PRO A 27 -1.97 -33.41 -10.67
C PRO A 27 -1.58 -33.44 -9.19
N ALA A 28 -0.69 -34.36 -8.80
CA ALA A 28 -0.17 -34.44 -7.43
C ALA A 28 0.61 -33.17 -7.02
N ARG A 29 1.33 -32.56 -7.97
CA ARG A 29 2.00 -31.26 -7.82
C ARG A 29 1.29 -30.23 -8.69
N ALA A 30 0.80 -29.14 -8.10
CA ALA A 30 0.02 -28.12 -8.81
C ALA A 30 0.81 -27.40 -9.94
N THR A 31 2.13 -27.44 -9.91
CA THR A 31 2.99 -26.86 -10.95
C THR A 31 3.25 -27.82 -12.13
N ASP A 32 2.75 -29.06 -12.07
CA ASP A 32 2.93 -30.07 -13.12
C ASP A 32 1.86 -29.92 -14.21
N GLY A 33 1.99 -28.85 -14.99
CA GLY A 33 1.06 -28.54 -16.09
C GLY A 33 1.01 -29.64 -17.14
N ALA A 34 2.15 -30.26 -17.47
CA ALA A 34 2.23 -31.33 -18.45
C ALA A 34 1.37 -32.54 -18.05
N ARG A 35 1.38 -32.93 -16.77
CA ARG A 35 0.53 -34.01 -16.27
C ARG A 35 -0.95 -33.63 -16.30
N ALA A 36 -1.30 -32.41 -15.92
CA ALA A 36 -2.68 -31.92 -16.01
C ALA A 36 -3.20 -31.94 -17.45
N THR A 37 -2.40 -31.46 -18.42
CA THR A 37 -2.72 -31.50 -19.85
C THR A 37 -2.93 -32.93 -20.32
N ALA A 38 -2.06 -33.86 -19.93
CA ALA A 38 -2.22 -35.27 -20.28
C ALA A 38 -3.51 -35.87 -19.71
N ASN A 39 -3.90 -35.53 -18.47
CA ASN A 39 -5.14 -35.99 -17.86
C ASN A 39 -6.38 -35.46 -18.61
N VAL A 40 -6.40 -34.16 -18.96
CA VAL A 40 -7.50 -33.54 -19.73
C VAL A 40 -7.63 -34.18 -21.12
N ARG A 41 -6.50 -34.40 -21.81
CA ARG A 41 -6.49 -35.11 -23.10
C ARG A 41 -6.98 -36.55 -22.97
N THR A 42 -6.62 -37.25 -21.90
CA THR A 42 -7.07 -38.62 -21.63
C THR A 42 -8.59 -38.67 -21.45
N LEU A 43 -9.16 -37.75 -20.66
CA LEU A 43 -10.62 -37.63 -20.52
C LEU A 43 -11.30 -37.36 -21.87
N CYS A 44 -10.76 -36.42 -22.65
CA CYS A 44 -11.26 -36.11 -23.99
C CYS A 44 -11.25 -37.34 -24.92
N GLN A 45 -10.17 -38.13 -24.91
CA GLN A 45 -10.08 -39.38 -25.70
C GLN A 45 -11.07 -40.44 -25.24
N LEU A 46 -11.26 -40.63 -23.93
CA LEU A 46 -12.24 -41.58 -23.40
C LEU A 46 -13.68 -41.23 -23.83
N LEU A 47 -14.03 -39.95 -23.80
CA LEU A 47 -15.35 -39.48 -24.23
C LEU A 47 -15.56 -39.61 -25.74
N ARG A 48 -14.52 -39.34 -26.56
CA ARG A 48 -14.58 -39.59 -28.01
C ARG A 48 -14.76 -41.07 -28.34
N GLY A 49 -14.17 -41.96 -27.53
CA GLY A 49 -14.28 -43.41 -27.70
C GLY A 49 -15.64 -43.98 -27.31
N ASN A 50 -16.43 -43.27 -26.52
CA ASN A 50 -17.78 -43.71 -26.09
C ASN A 50 -18.77 -42.53 -26.07
N PRO A 51 -19.56 -42.33 -27.16
CA PRO A 51 -20.49 -41.22 -27.25
C PRO A 51 -21.63 -41.29 -26.22
N ALA A 52 -21.97 -42.47 -25.68
CA ALA A 52 -22.95 -42.58 -24.61
C ALA A 52 -22.44 -41.93 -23.31
N HIS A 53 -21.16 -42.09 -22.98
CA HIS A 53 -20.54 -41.41 -21.83
C HIS A 53 -20.46 -39.89 -22.04
N ALA A 54 -20.14 -39.44 -23.26
CA ALA A 54 -20.16 -38.03 -23.60
C ALA A 54 -21.57 -37.42 -23.41
N LEU A 55 -22.61 -38.10 -23.89
CA LEU A 55 -24.00 -37.66 -23.75
C LEU A 55 -24.48 -37.69 -22.28
N ALA A 56 -24.11 -38.72 -21.51
CA ALA A 56 -24.44 -38.79 -20.09
C ALA A 56 -23.79 -37.63 -19.31
N LEU A 57 -22.51 -37.37 -19.54
CA LEU A 57 -21.78 -36.24 -18.95
C LEU A 57 -22.37 -34.89 -19.38
N HIS A 58 -22.80 -34.77 -20.65
CA HIS A 58 -23.49 -33.58 -21.16
C HIS A 58 -24.75 -33.26 -20.35
N HIS A 59 -25.66 -34.24 -20.23
CA HIS A 59 -26.91 -34.07 -19.52
C HIS A 59 -26.70 -33.81 -18.03
N TYR A 60 -25.79 -34.56 -17.40
CA TYR A 60 -25.42 -34.36 -16.00
C TYR A 60 -24.85 -32.96 -15.75
N ALA A 61 -23.89 -32.50 -16.57
CA ALA A 61 -23.33 -31.16 -16.44
C ALA A 61 -24.40 -30.07 -16.66
N ARG A 62 -25.26 -30.22 -17.67
CA ARG A 62 -26.39 -29.31 -17.90
C ARG A 62 -27.35 -29.28 -16.72
N LYS A 63 -27.66 -30.43 -16.12
CA LYS A 63 -28.52 -30.53 -14.94
C LYS A 63 -27.93 -29.76 -13.77
N LEU A 64 -26.65 -30.00 -13.45
CA LEU A 64 -25.92 -29.30 -12.39
C LEU A 64 -25.89 -27.79 -12.58
N LEU A 65 -25.72 -27.33 -13.83
CA LEU A 65 -25.68 -25.91 -14.16
C LEU A 65 -27.08 -25.29 -14.11
N SER A 66 -28.09 -25.96 -14.67
CA SER A 66 -29.47 -25.45 -14.68
C SER A 66 -30.12 -25.39 -13.29
N SER A 67 -29.69 -26.24 -12.36
CA SER A 67 -30.24 -26.28 -11.00
C SER A 67 -29.66 -25.22 -10.06
N ARG A 68 -28.69 -24.40 -10.51
CA ARG A 68 -27.94 -23.46 -9.67
C ARG A 68 -28.07 -22.03 -10.18
N ARG A 69 -28.01 -21.06 -9.27
CA ARG A 69 -28.01 -19.62 -9.58
C ARG A 69 -26.62 -19.19 -10.03
N HIS A 70 -26.56 -18.45 -11.12
CA HIS A 70 -25.31 -18.08 -11.80
C HIS A 70 -24.83 -16.67 -11.48
N ALA A 71 -25.74 -15.73 -11.22
CA ALA A 71 -25.41 -14.30 -11.17
C ALA A 71 -24.28 -13.96 -10.18
N SER A 72 -24.29 -14.53 -8.97
CA SER A 72 -23.26 -14.28 -7.94
C SER A 72 -21.85 -14.67 -8.37
N LEU A 73 -21.70 -15.74 -9.18
CA LEU A 73 -20.42 -16.15 -9.73
C LEU A 73 -19.80 -15.04 -10.60
N TYR A 74 -20.62 -14.33 -11.37
CA TYR A 74 -20.16 -13.31 -12.30
C TYR A 74 -20.05 -11.92 -11.68
N THR A 75 -20.80 -11.65 -10.60
CA THR A 75 -20.85 -10.32 -9.95
C THR A 75 -19.92 -10.18 -8.75
N GLU A 76 -19.76 -11.24 -7.94
CA GLU A 76 -19.09 -11.17 -6.64
C GLU A 76 -17.68 -11.76 -6.64
N ILE A 77 -17.44 -12.86 -7.38
CA ILE A 77 -16.12 -13.49 -7.40
C ILE A 77 -15.12 -12.61 -8.15
N GLY A 78 -14.03 -12.27 -7.46
CA GLY A 78 -12.97 -11.41 -8.01
C GLY A 78 -13.27 -9.92 -7.95
N VAL A 79 -14.40 -9.51 -7.35
CA VAL A 79 -14.70 -8.10 -7.11
C VAL A 79 -14.84 -7.84 -5.61
N LEU A 80 -14.29 -6.72 -5.15
CA LEU A 80 -14.44 -6.27 -3.76
C LEU A 80 -15.91 -6.04 -3.40
N SER A 81 -16.31 -6.37 -2.16
CA SER A 81 -17.70 -6.17 -1.72
C SER A 81 -18.02 -4.71 -1.43
N ASN A 82 -19.30 -4.37 -1.28
CA ASN A 82 -19.72 -3.01 -0.95
C ASN A 82 -19.62 -2.68 0.56
N ASP A 83 -19.24 -3.64 1.42
CA ASP A 83 -19.27 -3.49 2.89
C ASP A 83 -18.10 -2.65 3.46
N GLY A 84 -17.21 -2.21 2.59
CA GLY A 84 -16.00 -1.47 2.93
C GLY A 84 -14.82 -2.34 3.35
N PHE A 85 -13.65 -1.72 3.34
CA PHE A 85 -12.36 -2.39 3.55
C PHE A 85 -12.26 -3.18 4.87
N PHE A 86 -12.64 -2.58 6.00
CA PHE A 86 -12.46 -3.22 7.31
C PHE A 86 -13.39 -4.42 7.51
N THR A 87 -14.62 -4.31 7.00
CA THR A 87 -15.59 -5.41 7.04
C THR A 87 -15.08 -6.58 6.20
N GLU A 88 -14.58 -6.32 5.01
CA GLU A 88 -13.99 -7.34 4.13
C GLU A 88 -12.71 -7.95 4.73
N LEU A 89 -11.83 -7.14 5.32
CA LEU A 89 -10.63 -7.62 6.01
C LEU A 89 -11.00 -8.58 7.15
N LYS A 90 -11.95 -8.18 8.01
CA LYS A 90 -12.43 -9.02 9.10
C LYS A 90 -13.05 -10.32 8.58
N ARG A 91 -13.85 -10.24 7.51
CA ARG A 91 -14.49 -11.40 6.87
C ARG A 91 -13.45 -12.38 6.32
N ARG A 92 -12.44 -11.91 5.57
CA ARG A 92 -11.37 -12.78 5.04
C ARG A 92 -10.57 -13.45 6.14
N ILE A 93 -10.27 -12.74 7.23
CA ILE A 93 -9.58 -13.34 8.40
C ILE A 93 -10.47 -14.41 9.05
N ALA A 94 -11.74 -14.11 9.27
CA ALA A 94 -12.69 -15.06 9.87
C ALA A 94 -12.84 -16.31 9.00
N TYR A 95 -13.08 -16.17 7.70
CA TYR A 95 -13.29 -17.29 6.77
C TYR A 95 -12.03 -18.09 6.46
N ARG A 96 -10.85 -17.55 6.76
CA ARG A 96 -9.61 -18.32 6.77
C ARG A 96 -9.52 -19.27 7.97
N ILE A 97 -10.11 -18.91 9.09
CA ILE A 97 -10.15 -19.74 10.32
C ILE A 97 -11.31 -20.73 10.24
N LEU A 98 -12.48 -20.25 9.82
CA LEU A 98 -13.71 -21.04 9.71
C LEU A 98 -14.44 -20.69 8.40
N PRO A 99 -14.28 -21.49 7.33
CA PRO A 99 -14.95 -21.27 6.05
C PRO A 99 -16.48 -21.23 6.18
N PRO A 100 -17.19 -20.51 5.30
CA PRO A 100 -18.65 -20.50 5.31
C PRO A 100 -19.23 -21.88 4.95
N ALA A 101 -20.46 -22.13 5.38
CA ALA A 101 -21.20 -23.33 4.97
C ALA A 101 -21.56 -23.22 3.48
N LEU A 102 -21.27 -24.28 2.71
CA LEU A 102 -21.53 -24.34 1.27
C LEU A 102 -22.93 -24.88 1.01
N GLY A 103 -23.75 -24.12 0.29
CA GLY A 103 -25.07 -24.56 -0.17
C GLY A 103 -25.02 -25.31 -1.50
N ASP A 104 -26.20 -25.70 -2.00
CA ASP A 104 -26.37 -26.27 -3.34
C ASP A 104 -27.10 -25.33 -4.31
N ASP A 105 -27.50 -24.14 -3.84
CA ASP A 105 -28.29 -23.18 -4.62
C ASP A 105 -27.45 -22.33 -5.59
N TYR A 106 -26.18 -22.10 -5.28
CA TYR A 106 -25.32 -21.17 -6.01
C TYR A 106 -24.21 -21.90 -6.77
N LEU A 107 -23.93 -21.44 -7.99
CA LEU A 107 -22.82 -21.98 -8.79
C LEU A 107 -21.45 -21.64 -8.19
N SER A 108 -21.34 -20.54 -7.44
CA SER A 108 -20.14 -20.21 -6.65
C SER A 108 -19.78 -21.31 -5.65
N ASP A 109 -20.78 -21.90 -4.99
CA ASP A 109 -20.58 -22.92 -3.96
C ASP A 109 -20.26 -24.28 -4.60
N ALA A 110 -20.81 -24.54 -5.79
CA ALA A 110 -20.40 -25.66 -6.62
C ALA A 110 -18.92 -25.55 -7.04
N LEU A 111 -18.47 -24.34 -7.40
CA LEU A 111 -17.06 -24.10 -7.72
C LEU A 111 -16.15 -24.36 -6.51
N ASP A 112 -16.57 -24.00 -5.29
CA ASP A 112 -15.86 -24.31 -4.04
C ASP A 112 -15.68 -25.82 -3.85
N ARG A 113 -16.71 -26.62 -4.16
CA ARG A 113 -16.66 -28.08 -4.00
C ARG A 113 -15.76 -28.74 -5.04
N VAL A 114 -15.79 -28.28 -6.29
CA VAL A 114 -14.99 -28.84 -7.39
C VAL A 114 -13.52 -28.40 -7.30
N VAL A 115 -13.28 -27.12 -7.01
CA VAL A 115 -11.96 -26.47 -7.05
C VAL A 115 -11.51 -26.11 -5.62
N TYR A 116 -11.65 -27.09 -4.72
CA TYR A 116 -11.47 -26.89 -3.28
C TYR A 116 -10.01 -26.62 -2.85
N ARG A 117 -9.00 -26.94 -3.68
CA ARG A 117 -7.61 -26.67 -3.32
C ARG A 117 -7.22 -25.28 -3.80
N ARG A 118 -6.64 -24.51 -2.88
CA ARG A 118 -6.13 -23.15 -3.15
C ARG A 118 -5.18 -23.04 -4.35
N THR A 119 -4.49 -24.11 -4.71
CA THR A 119 -3.52 -24.15 -5.81
C THR A 119 -4.11 -24.63 -7.13
N ASP A 120 -5.42 -24.88 -7.21
CA ASP A 120 -6.02 -25.49 -8.39
C ASP A 120 -5.94 -24.60 -9.62
N TYR A 121 -6.10 -23.28 -9.45
CA TYR A 121 -5.92 -22.32 -10.54
C TYR A 121 -4.57 -22.47 -11.26
N LEU A 122 -3.49 -22.90 -10.58
CA LEU A 122 -2.16 -23.06 -11.19
C LEU A 122 -2.14 -24.14 -12.26
N TRP A 123 -2.72 -25.32 -11.99
CA TRP A 123 -2.70 -26.41 -12.96
C TRP A 123 -3.76 -26.20 -14.04
N ILE A 124 -4.91 -25.63 -13.69
CA ILE A 124 -6.00 -25.36 -14.65
C ILE A 124 -5.53 -24.34 -15.68
N ALA A 125 -4.85 -23.27 -15.24
CA ALA A 125 -4.26 -22.25 -16.12
C ALA A 125 -3.07 -22.78 -16.95
N ALA A 126 -2.39 -23.84 -16.49
CA ALA A 126 -1.29 -24.45 -17.24
C ALA A 126 -1.77 -25.35 -18.39
N VAL A 127 -3.04 -25.76 -18.41
CA VAL A 127 -3.61 -26.54 -19.52
C VAL A 127 -3.96 -25.60 -20.69
N PRO A 128 -3.48 -25.87 -21.92
CA PRO A 128 -3.79 -25.04 -23.08
C PRO A 128 -5.29 -24.87 -23.32
N ALA A 129 -5.71 -23.66 -23.70
CA ALA A 129 -7.13 -23.38 -23.97
C ALA A 129 -7.72 -24.29 -25.05
N ALA A 130 -6.92 -24.70 -26.05
CA ALA A 130 -7.34 -25.64 -27.09
C ALA A 130 -7.75 -27.02 -26.53
N ASP A 131 -7.06 -27.52 -25.49
CA ASP A 131 -7.38 -28.81 -24.88
C ASP A 131 -8.70 -28.74 -24.08
N TRP A 132 -8.95 -27.61 -23.40
CA TRP A 132 -10.24 -27.35 -22.75
C TRP A 132 -11.38 -27.23 -23.77
N LEU A 133 -11.17 -26.52 -24.87
CA LEU A 133 -12.17 -26.40 -25.95
C LEU A 133 -12.48 -27.76 -26.57
N ALA A 134 -11.45 -28.56 -26.86
CA ALA A 134 -11.63 -29.90 -27.42
C ALA A 134 -12.45 -30.81 -26.49
N LEU A 135 -12.25 -30.72 -25.17
CA LEU A 135 -13.06 -31.44 -24.20
C LEU A 135 -14.51 -30.94 -24.19
N LEU A 136 -14.71 -29.61 -24.18
CA LEU A 136 -16.03 -28.98 -24.20
C LEU A 136 -16.80 -29.29 -25.50
N ASP A 137 -16.12 -29.40 -26.64
CA ASP A 137 -16.72 -29.79 -27.92
C ASP A 137 -17.28 -31.22 -27.83
N VAL A 138 -16.49 -32.15 -27.31
CA VAL A 138 -16.92 -33.56 -27.16
C VAL A 138 -18.11 -33.68 -26.20
N VAL A 139 -18.12 -32.89 -25.12
CA VAL A 139 -19.24 -32.89 -24.16
C VAL A 139 -20.46 -32.13 -24.69
N ASN A 140 -20.32 -31.16 -25.59
CA ASN A 140 -21.45 -30.34 -26.09
C ASN A 140 -21.87 -30.66 -27.53
N ASP A 141 -21.51 -31.83 -28.07
CA ASP A 141 -21.80 -32.26 -29.45
C ASP A 141 -23.30 -32.52 -29.76
N ALA A 142 -24.21 -31.97 -28.94
CA ALA A 142 -25.65 -32.09 -29.09
C ALA A 142 -26.24 -30.88 -29.84
N PRO A 143 -27.31 -31.05 -30.65
CA PRO A 143 -27.87 -29.99 -31.49
C PRO A 143 -28.37 -28.79 -30.67
N ALA A 144 -28.06 -27.58 -31.17
CA ALA A 144 -28.56 -26.24 -30.81
C ALA A 144 -29.37 -26.13 -29.49
N ALA A 145 -28.76 -26.49 -28.36
CA ALA A 145 -29.38 -26.31 -27.06
C ALA A 145 -29.26 -24.84 -26.61
N PRO A 146 -30.27 -24.28 -25.92
CA PRO A 146 -30.19 -22.91 -25.42
C PRO A 146 -29.02 -22.73 -24.45
N ASN A 147 -28.37 -21.57 -24.52
CA ASN A 147 -27.26 -21.21 -23.65
C ASN A 147 -27.76 -21.01 -22.20
N LEU A 148 -27.50 -22.00 -21.35
CA LEU A 148 -27.93 -22.00 -19.94
C LEU A 148 -27.30 -20.89 -19.11
N MET A 149 -26.13 -20.39 -19.51
CA MET A 149 -25.39 -19.34 -18.79
C MET A 149 -25.92 -17.94 -19.08
N LEU A 150 -26.55 -17.77 -20.25
CA LEU A 150 -26.94 -16.47 -20.77
C LEU A 150 -27.86 -15.68 -19.82
N PRO A 151 -28.94 -16.25 -19.23
CA PRO A 151 -29.76 -15.51 -18.27
C PRO A 151 -28.96 -14.97 -17.08
N GLY A 152 -28.05 -15.79 -16.54
CA GLY A 152 -27.17 -15.41 -15.44
C GLY A 152 -26.16 -14.33 -15.81
N LEU A 153 -25.64 -14.35 -17.03
CA LEU A 153 -24.75 -13.31 -17.56
C LEU A 153 -25.49 -11.98 -17.72
N LEU A 154 -26.71 -12.00 -18.27
CA LEU A 154 -27.55 -10.80 -18.45
C LEU A 154 -27.96 -10.21 -17.09
N GLU A 155 -28.33 -11.04 -16.12
CA GLU A 155 -28.61 -10.61 -14.75
C GLU A 155 -27.36 -9.99 -14.10
N ALA A 156 -26.19 -10.61 -14.28
CA ALA A 156 -24.94 -10.08 -13.76
C ALA A 156 -24.57 -8.72 -14.38
N ILE A 157 -24.73 -8.54 -15.70
CA ILE A 157 -24.56 -7.25 -16.39
C ILE A 157 -25.45 -6.18 -15.74
N ARG A 158 -26.73 -6.50 -15.50
CA ARG A 158 -27.68 -5.59 -14.83
C ARG A 158 -27.21 -5.22 -13.42
N THR A 159 -26.87 -6.21 -12.59
CA THR A 159 -26.42 -6.00 -11.21
C THR A 159 -25.13 -5.17 -11.15
N LEU A 160 -24.15 -5.47 -12.01
CA LEU A 160 -22.90 -4.72 -12.11
C LEU A 160 -23.15 -3.26 -12.51
N SER A 161 -24.02 -3.02 -13.47
CA SER A 161 -24.36 -1.66 -13.90
C SER A 161 -25.01 -0.85 -12.78
N TYR A 162 -25.94 -1.44 -12.02
CA TYR A 162 -26.50 -0.79 -10.82
C TYR A 162 -25.43 -0.52 -9.77
N ARG A 163 -24.49 -1.44 -9.56
CA ARG A 163 -23.38 -1.26 -8.62
C ARG A 163 -22.45 -0.12 -9.05
N VAL A 164 -22.10 -0.04 -10.33
CA VAL A 164 -21.29 1.04 -10.91
C VAL A 164 -21.98 2.39 -10.69
N CYS A 165 -23.28 2.47 -10.96
CA CYS A 165 -24.09 3.67 -10.71
C CYS A 165 -24.08 4.06 -9.22
N ALA A 166 -24.40 3.11 -8.33
CA ALA A 166 -24.48 3.36 -6.89
C ALA A 166 -23.14 3.82 -6.29
N ILE A 167 -22.03 3.17 -6.67
CA ILE A 167 -20.68 3.58 -6.22
C ILE A 167 -20.31 4.95 -6.82
N GLY A 168 -20.59 5.16 -8.10
CA GLY A 168 -20.29 6.41 -8.79
C GLY A 168 -20.99 7.64 -8.22
N LEU A 169 -22.16 7.45 -7.58
CA LEU A 169 -22.94 8.51 -6.92
C LEU A 169 -22.67 8.64 -5.43
N GLU A 170 -21.73 7.87 -4.88
CA GLU A 170 -21.43 7.90 -3.46
C GLU A 170 -20.76 9.26 -3.09
N PRO A 171 -21.16 9.91 -1.97
CA PRO A 171 -20.69 11.25 -1.62
C PRO A 171 -19.16 11.39 -1.53
N THR A 172 -18.47 10.33 -1.11
CA THR A 172 -17.00 10.31 -1.04
C THR A 172 -16.37 10.46 -2.43
N LEU A 173 -17.02 10.03 -3.53
CA LEU A 173 -16.57 10.28 -4.90
C LEU A 173 -17.04 11.63 -5.44
N THR A 174 -18.31 12.00 -5.25
CA THR A 174 -18.87 13.24 -5.82
C THR A 174 -18.20 14.50 -5.27
N ASN A 175 -17.73 14.46 -4.02
CA ASN A 175 -16.94 15.54 -3.41
C ASN A 175 -15.64 15.90 -4.19
N PHE A 176 -15.07 14.97 -4.97
CA PHE A 176 -13.90 15.23 -5.81
C PHE A 176 -14.27 15.72 -7.21
N HIS A 177 -15.52 15.56 -7.63
CA HIS A 177 -15.98 15.91 -8.98
C HIS A 177 -17.34 16.62 -8.94
N THR A 178 -17.32 17.86 -8.44
CA THR A 178 -18.50 18.75 -8.37
C THR A 178 -19.13 19.02 -9.75
N GLU A 179 -18.41 18.81 -10.85
CA GLU A 179 -18.94 18.91 -12.22
C GLU A 179 -20.01 17.83 -12.53
N MET A 180 -20.08 16.73 -11.77
CA MET A 180 -21.15 15.72 -11.85
C MET A 180 -22.50 16.24 -11.35
N GLU A 181 -22.53 17.36 -10.62
CA GLU A 181 -23.78 18.03 -10.24
C GLU A 181 -24.29 18.95 -11.35
N THR A 182 -23.46 19.28 -12.34
CA THR A 182 -23.77 20.22 -13.44
C THR A 182 -24.19 19.50 -14.73
N TYR A 183 -23.74 18.27 -14.95
CA TYR A 183 -24.05 17.43 -16.10
C TYR A 183 -24.55 16.05 -15.65
N GLU A 184 -25.29 15.34 -16.50
CA GLU A 184 -25.67 13.95 -16.21
C GLU A 184 -24.43 13.08 -15.98
N SER A 185 -24.41 12.41 -14.81
CA SER A 185 -23.29 11.56 -14.41
C SER A 185 -23.10 10.39 -15.39
N PRO A 186 -21.88 10.15 -15.92
CA PRO A 186 -21.60 9.00 -16.79
C PRO A 186 -21.97 7.65 -16.16
N PHE A 187 -21.90 7.56 -14.82
CA PHE A 187 -22.30 6.36 -14.08
C PHE A 187 -23.81 6.11 -14.10
N MET A 188 -24.63 7.16 -14.23
CA MET A 188 -26.08 7.03 -14.46
C MET A 188 -26.38 6.72 -15.92
N VAL A 189 -25.76 7.45 -16.85
CA VAL A 189 -25.97 7.26 -18.30
C VAL A 189 -25.66 5.81 -18.70
N GLN A 190 -24.53 5.25 -18.26
CA GLN A 190 -24.23 3.83 -18.53
C GLN A 190 -25.32 2.88 -18.00
N ASN A 191 -26.00 3.22 -16.90
CA ASN A 191 -27.05 2.35 -16.36
C ASN A 191 -28.32 2.40 -17.19
N PHE A 192 -28.70 3.57 -17.70
CA PHE A 192 -29.82 3.69 -18.61
C PHE A 192 -29.56 2.89 -19.89
N GLU A 193 -28.39 3.08 -20.49
CA GLU A 193 -28.00 2.37 -21.72
C GLU A 193 -27.93 0.85 -21.50
N VAL A 194 -27.35 0.37 -20.39
CA VAL A 194 -27.29 -1.07 -20.10
C VAL A 194 -28.71 -1.66 -19.97
N ASN A 195 -29.63 -0.98 -19.29
CA ASN A 195 -30.99 -1.48 -19.16
C ASN A 195 -31.72 -1.49 -20.50
N ALA A 196 -31.55 -0.45 -21.34
CA ALA A 196 -32.10 -0.41 -22.69
C ALA A 196 -31.61 -1.59 -23.54
N TYR A 197 -30.29 -1.83 -23.54
CA TYR A 197 -29.67 -2.96 -24.22
C TYR A 197 -30.22 -4.31 -23.74
N LEU A 198 -30.37 -4.50 -22.42
CA LEU A 198 -30.89 -5.74 -21.85
C LEU A 198 -32.36 -5.97 -22.19
N ASP A 199 -33.18 -4.92 -22.19
CA ASP A 199 -34.60 -5.01 -22.55
C ASP A 199 -34.76 -5.36 -24.05
N HIS A 200 -33.92 -4.77 -24.91
CA HIS A 200 -33.85 -5.14 -26.33
C HIS A 200 -33.43 -6.61 -26.51
N TYR A 201 -32.41 -7.04 -25.78
CA TYR A 201 -31.94 -8.42 -25.79
C TYR A 201 -33.06 -9.40 -25.39
N GLN A 202 -33.86 -9.06 -24.38
CA GLN A 202 -35.00 -9.87 -23.95
C GLN A 202 -36.11 -9.96 -25.02
N ARG A 203 -36.40 -8.86 -25.73
CA ARG A 203 -37.36 -8.87 -26.85
C ARG A 203 -36.88 -9.75 -28.01
N MET A 204 -35.59 -9.68 -28.35
CA MET A 204 -34.98 -10.54 -29.36
C MET A 204 -35.08 -12.02 -28.97
N LEU A 205 -34.84 -12.37 -27.69
CA LEU A 205 -35.04 -13.73 -27.18
C LEU A 205 -36.53 -14.16 -27.23
N GLY A 206 -37.46 -13.20 -27.11
CA GLY A 206 -38.90 -13.41 -27.24
C GLY A 206 -39.39 -13.60 -28.69
N GLY A 207 -38.50 -13.52 -29.69
CA GLY A 207 -38.82 -13.76 -31.11
C GLY A 207 -39.19 -12.52 -31.90
N GLU A 208 -39.03 -11.31 -31.36
CA GLU A 208 -39.17 -10.08 -32.13
C GLU A 208 -38.03 -9.96 -33.16
N GLN A 209 -38.38 -9.69 -34.43
CA GLN A 209 -37.40 -9.39 -35.48
C GLN A 209 -36.85 -7.97 -35.30
N ALA A 210 -36.00 -7.80 -34.31
CA ALA A 210 -35.27 -6.56 -34.08
C ALA A 210 -33.80 -6.76 -34.46
N ALA A 211 -33.18 -5.77 -35.12
CA ALA A 211 -31.76 -5.81 -35.42
C ALA A 211 -30.94 -5.87 -34.11
N PRO A 212 -29.85 -6.65 -34.04
CA PRO A 212 -29.03 -6.69 -32.83
C PRO A 212 -28.46 -5.29 -32.56
N GLU A 213 -28.76 -4.76 -31.37
CA GLU A 213 -28.18 -3.50 -30.91
C GLU A 213 -26.71 -3.77 -30.52
N ASP A 214 -25.79 -2.91 -30.98
CA ASP A 214 -24.37 -3.10 -30.71
C ASP A 214 -23.99 -2.58 -29.30
N ALA A 215 -22.96 -3.19 -28.70
CA ALA A 215 -22.49 -2.81 -27.37
C ALA A 215 -21.41 -1.70 -27.38
N ARG A 216 -21.00 -1.17 -28.54
CA ARG A 216 -20.01 -0.08 -28.67
C ARG A 216 -20.46 1.18 -27.95
N HIS A 217 -21.75 1.56 -28.04
CA HIS A 217 -22.24 2.72 -27.31
C HIS A 217 -22.06 2.56 -25.79
N LEU A 218 -22.35 1.36 -25.26
CA LEU A 218 -22.08 1.01 -23.86
C LEU A 218 -20.60 1.12 -23.51
N LEU A 219 -19.71 0.59 -24.36
CA LEU A 219 -18.27 0.67 -24.13
C LEU A 219 -17.77 2.11 -24.06
N VAL A 220 -18.31 3.01 -24.90
CA VAL A 220 -17.99 4.45 -24.82
C VAL A 220 -18.45 5.04 -23.48
N MET A 221 -19.63 4.67 -22.97
CA MET A 221 -20.09 5.13 -21.65
C MET A 221 -19.20 4.59 -20.51
N LEU A 222 -18.71 3.35 -20.62
CA LEU A 222 -17.75 2.78 -19.68
C LEU A 222 -16.39 3.49 -19.76
N ASP A 223 -15.93 3.89 -20.95
CA ASP A 223 -14.70 4.68 -21.12
C ASP A 223 -14.82 6.05 -20.43
N GLN A 224 -15.99 6.68 -20.49
CA GLN A 224 -16.27 7.92 -19.77
C GLN A 224 -16.24 7.71 -18.25
N CYS A 225 -16.77 6.58 -17.75
CA CYS A 225 -16.67 6.22 -16.34
C CYS A 225 -15.20 6.09 -15.90
N ASP A 226 -14.37 5.41 -16.69
CA ASP A 226 -12.94 5.27 -16.42
C ASP A 226 -12.19 6.61 -16.44
N ALA A 227 -12.56 7.51 -17.36
CA ALA A 227 -12.02 8.87 -17.41
C ALA A 227 -12.35 9.66 -16.13
N VAL A 228 -13.56 9.52 -15.58
CA VAL A 228 -13.94 10.12 -14.29
C VAL A 228 -13.13 9.49 -13.15
N VAL A 229 -13.01 8.17 -13.10
CA VAL A 229 -12.18 7.48 -12.10
C VAL A 229 -10.73 7.97 -12.14
N ALA A 230 -10.14 8.12 -13.32
CA ALA A 230 -8.79 8.64 -13.50
C ALA A 230 -8.66 10.09 -13.02
N LYS A 231 -9.65 10.95 -13.31
CA LYS A 231 -9.69 12.34 -12.79
C LYS A 231 -9.77 12.37 -11.27
N ILE A 232 -10.61 11.54 -10.65
CA ILE A 232 -10.72 11.45 -9.19
C ILE A 232 -9.41 10.98 -8.58
N ARG A 233 -8.78 9.93 -9.12
CA ARG A 233 -7.45 9.47 -8.68
C ARG A 233 -6.41 10.60 -8.75
N LYS A 234 -6.41 11.39 -9.83
CA LYS A 234 -5.50 12.53 -10.00
C LYS A 234 -5.76 13.63 -8.96
N LYS A 235 -7.02 13.96 -8.66
CA LYS A 235 -7.38 14.95 -7.63
C LYS A 235 -7.09 14.46 -6.22
N ALA A 236 -7.25 13.17 -5.94
CA ALA A 236 -6.94 12.56 -4.64
C ALA A 236 -5.44 12.65 -4.28
N LEU A 237 -4.55 12.86 -5.26
CA LEU A 237 -3.13 13.14 -5.00
C LEU A 237 -2.92 14.52 -4.38
N SER A 238 -3.66 15.55 -4.83
CA SER A 238 -3.50 16.93 -4.34
C SER A 238 -4.45 17.30 -3.20
N GLN A 239 -5.62 16.66 -3.12
CA GLN A 239 -6.63 16.93 -2.09
C GLN A 239 -6.61 15.90 -0.95
N GLY A 240 -5.73 14.90 -1.01
CA GLY A 240 -5.67 13.78 -0.08
C GLY A 240 -6.65 12.65 -0.42
N THR A 241 -6.44 11.47 0.17
CA THR A 241 -7.27 10.27 -0.02
C THR A 241 -7.70 9.64 1.31
N SER A 242 -8.65 8.71 1.25
CA SER A 242 -9.00 7.84 2.37
C SER A 242 -8.98 6.37 1.94
N ILE A 243 -8.94 5.46 2.93
CA ILE A 243 -9.09 4.02 2.67
C ILE A 243 -10.44 3.75 1.99
N ALA A 244 -11.50 4.42 2.45
CA ALA A 244 -12.84 4.27 1.88
C ALA A 244 -12.88 4.70 0.40
N LEU A 245 -12.35 5.88 0.07
CA LEU A 245 -12.26 6.35 -1.31
C LEU A 245 -11.46 5.40 -2.19
N THR A 246 -10.30 4.96 -1.69
CA THR A 246 -9.43 4.03 -2.42
C THR A 246 -10.16 2.72 -2.72
N TYR A 247 -10.83 2.17 -1.71
CA TYR A 247 -11.61 0.95 -1.82
C TYR A 247 -12.73 1.09 -2.86
N LEU A 248 -13.51 2.18 -2.82
CA LEU A 248 -14.56 2.42 -3.80
C LEU A 248 -14.01 2.55 -5.22
N LEU A 249 -12.88 3.24 -5.42
CA LEU A 249 -12.24 3.37 -6.73
C LEU A 249 -11.72 2.03 -7.28
N VAL A 250 -11.24 1.13 -6.43
CA VAL A 250 -10.83 -0.22 -6.85
C VAL A 250 -12.06 -1.06 -7.20
N THR A 251 -13.07 -1.08 -6.32
CA THR A 251 -14.34 -1.80 -6.57
C THR A 251 -15.03 -1.32 -7.85
N LEU A 252 -15.01 -0.01 -8.10
CA LEU A 252 -15.59 0.60 -9.30
C LEU A 252 -14.88 0.13 -10.57
N THR A 253 -13.54 0.20 -10.61
CA THR A 253 -12.75 -0.30 -11.74
C THR A 253 -12.98 -1.79 -11.98
N GLN A 254 -12.91 -2.64 -10.93
CA GLN A 254 -13.19 -4.07 -11.06
C GLN A 254 -14.59 -4.37 -11.59
N SER A 255 -15.59 -3.55 -11.21
CA SER A 255 -16.96 -3.69 -11.69
C SER A 255 -17.11 -3.31 -13.16
N ILE A 256 -16.46 -2.22 -13.59
CA ILE A 256 -16.45 -1.77 -14.98
C ILE A 256 -15.73 -2.81 -15.86
N ASP A 257 -14.56 -3.29 -15.44
CA ASP A 257 -13.80 -4.30 -16.17
C ASP A 257 -14.61 -5.60 -16.32
N ARG A 258 -15.24 -6.05 -15.23
CA ARG A 258 -16.13 -7.22 -15.27
C ARG A 258 -17.30 -7.00 -16.24
N LEU A 259 -17.94 -5.84 -16.20
CA LEU A 259 -19.05 -5.49 -17.09
C LEU A 259 -18.64 -5.56 -18.57
N ARG A 260 -17.46 -5.03 -18.93
CA ARG A 260 -16.90 -5.13 -20.30
C ARG A 260 -16.70 -6.57 -20.74
N LYS A 261 -16.15 -7.42 -19.87
CA LYS A 261 -15.93 -8.85 -20.15
C LYS A 261 -17.24 -9.58 -20.41
N LEU A 262 -18.27 -9.31 -19.60
CA LEU A 262 -19.58 -9.93 -19.79
C LEU A 262 -20.27 -9.44 -21.08
N LEU A 263 -20.21 -8.13 -21.37
CA LEU A 263 -20.75 -7.56 -22.62
C LEU A 263 -20.11 -8.20 -23.86
N PHE A 264 -18.79 -8.40 -23.86
CA PHE A 264 -18.10 -9.07 -24.96
C PHE A 264 -18.57 -10.52 -25.18
N LEU A 265 -18.89 -11.24 -24.10
CA LEU A 265 -19.35 -12.63 -24.18
C LEU A 265 -20.80 -12.77 -24.67
N VAL A 266 -21.66 -11.79 -24.36
CA VAL A 266 -23.08 -11.80 -24.76
C VAL A 266 -23.35 -11.07 -26.07
N ASP A 267 -22.41 -10.29 -26.59
CA ASP A 267 -22.59 -9.55 -27.85
C ASP A 267 -23.06 -10.49 -28.97
N VAL A 268 -24.13 -10.10 -29.68
CA VAL A 268 -24.69 -10.87 -30.81
C VAL A 268 -24.42 -10.15 -32.14
N SER A 269 -24.05 -8.86 -32.11
CA SER A 269 -23.81 -8.04 -33.30
C SER A 269 -22.61 -8.51 -34.13
N GLY A 270 -21.58 -9.06 -33.47
CA GLY A 270 -20.33 -9.49 -34.13
C GLY A 270 -19.39 -8.32 -34.44
N GLU A 271 -19.75 -7.10 -34.04
CA GLU A 271 -18.93 -5.91 -34.28
C GLU A 271 -17.76 -5.77 -33.31
N LEU A 272 -17.82 -6.44 -32.15
CA LEU A 272 -16.70 -6.52 -31.22
C LEU A 272 -15.66 -7.53 -31.71
N GLN A 273 -14.63 -7.02 -32.39
CA GLN A 273 -13.59 -7.83 -33.04
C GLN A 273 -12.55 -8.41 -32.08
N ALA A 274 -12.31 -7.78 -30.92
CA ALA A 274 -11.26 -8.18 -29.98
C ALA A 274 -11.77 -8.33 -28.54
N ALA A 275 -11.33 -9.39 -27.88
CA ALA A 275 -11.58 -9.61 -26.46
C ALA A 275 -10.74 -8.63 -25.62
N PRO A 276 -11.23 -8.22 -24.43
CA PRO A 276 -10.42 -7.48 -23.45
C PRO A 276 -9.09 -8.19 -23.18
N ALA A 277 -8.01 -7.41 -23.06
CA ALA A 277 -6.65 -7.94 -22.97
C ALA A 277 -6.46 -8.96 -21.82
N GLU A 278 -7.19 -8.80 -20.71
CA GLU A 278 -7.05 -9.71 -19.55
C GLU A 278 -7.58 -11.13 -19.78
N ILE A 279 -8.49 -11.32 -20.74
CA ILE A 279 -9.12 -12.63 -21.01
C ILE A 279 -8.68 -13.23 -22.36
N GLN A 280 -7.69 -12.64 -23.02
CA GLN A 280 -7.08 -13.23 -24.20
C GLN A 280 -6.24 -14.45 -23.76
N PRO A 281 -6.43 -15.64 -24.37
CA PRO A 281 -5.64 -16.81 -24.01
C PRO A 281 -4.16 -16.55 -24.30
N MET A 282 -3.31 -16.73 -23.28
CA MET A 282 -1.86 -16.81 -23.47
C MET A 282 -1.58 -18.10 -24.27
N ASP A 283 -0.84 -17.96 -25.37
CA ASP A 283 -0.49 -19.02 -26.33
C ASP A 283 -1.61 -19.53 -27.26
N ALA A 284 -1.88 -18.77 -28.32
CA ALA A 284 -2.41 -19.30 -29.58
C ALA A 284 -1.30 -19.87 -30.52
N GLY A 285 -0.06 -19.93 -30.05
CA GLY A 285 1.09 -20.40 -30.83
C GLY A 285 1.52 -21.81 -30.44
N HIS A 286 1.32 -22.78 -31.34
CA HIS A 286 1.80 -24.17 -31.31
C HIS A 286 0.87 -25.22 -30.64
N ALA A 287 -0.15 -25.67 -31.37
CA ALA A 287 -0.77 -26.98 -31.18
C ALA A 287 -0.32 -27.96 -32.29
N PRO A 288 0.20 -29.17 -31.98
CA PRO A 288 0.62 -30.16 -32.98
C PRO A 288 -0.50 -31.04 -33.56
N HIS A 289 -1.78 -30.78 -33.26
CA HIS A 289 -2.88 -31.61 -33.74
C HIS A 289 -3.89 -30.80 -34.54
N GLN A 290 -4.20 -31.35 -35.73
CA GLN A 290 -5.15 -30.86 -36.70
C GLN A 290 -6.54 -30.64 -36.06
N GLN A 291 -6.84 -29.39 -35.75
CA GLN A 291 -8.19 -28.90 -35.49
C GLN A 291 -8.48 -27.87 -36.58
N GLU A 292 -9.60 -28.03 -37.29
CA GLU A 292 -10.01 -27.15 -38.39
C GLU A 292 -10.30 -25.74 -37.86
N GLY A 293 -9.34 -24.84 -38.03
CA GLY A 293 -9.49 -23.40 -37.78
C GLY A 293 -9.20 -22.94 -36.34
N PRO A 294 -8.81 -21.66 -36.15
CA PRO A 294 -8.66 -21.08 -34.82
C PRO A 294 -10.02 -21.04 -34.11
N PRO A 295 -10.06 -21.27 -32.78
CA PRO A 295 -11.31 -21.21 -32.03
C PRO A 295 -11.92 -19.81 -32.12
N SER A 296 -13.25 -19.73 -32.11
CA SER A 296 -13.92 -18.41 -32.16
C SER A 296 -13.46 -17.56 -30.97
N PRO A 297 -13.18 -16.26 -31.18
CA PRO A 297 -12.55 -15.40 -30.17
C PRO A 297 -13.36 -15.33 -28.86
N ARG A 298 -14.69 -15.47 -28.93
CA ARG A 298 -15.58 -15.52 -27.76
C ARG A 298 -15.42 -16.78 -26.93
N ARG A 299 -15.19 -17.94 -27.55
CA ARG A 299 -14.96 -19.20 -26.82
C ARG A 299 -13.64 -19.19 -26.07
N GLY A 300 -12.59 -18.63 -26.69
CA GLY A 300 -11.32 -18.39 -26.00
C GLY A 300 -11.47 -17.43 -24.82
N ALA A 301 -12.17 -16.31 -25.03
CA ALA A 301 -12.47 -15.34 -23.98
C ALA A 301 -13.30 -15.92 -22.82
N ALA A 302 -14.24 -16.84 -23.10
CA ALA A 302 -15.02 -17.52 -22.08
C ALA A 302 -14.14 -18.40 -21.17
N ILE A 303 -13.14 -19.08 -21.74
CA ILE A 303 -12.14 -19.82 -20.95
C ILE A 303 -11.27 -18.85 -20.15
N GLY A 304 -10.83 -17.74 -20.76
CA GLY A 304 -10.10 -16.69 -20.05
C GLY A 304 -10.85 -16.18 -18.82
N LEU A 305 -12.15 -15.88 -18.97
CA LEU A 305 -13.00 -15.47 -17.85
C LEU A 305 -13.17 -16.57 -16.80
N ALA A 306 -13.35 -17.83 -17.22
CA ALA A 306 -13.46 -18.95 -16.30
C ALA A 306 -12.19 -19.14 -15.47
N LEU A 307 -11.01 -19.04 -16.09
CA LEU A 307 -9.71 -19.09 -15.41
C LEU A 307 -9.56 -17.93 -14.41
N GLU A 308 -9.91 -16.70 -14.81
CA GLU A 308 -9.91 -15.53 -13.92
C GLU A 308 -10.83 -15.75 -12.72
N LEU A 309 -12.04 -16.26 -12.93
CA LEU A 309 -13.00 -16.57 -11.87
C LEU A 309 -12.46 -17.65 -10.93
N ILE A 310 -11.84 -18.70 -11.45
CA ILE A 310 -11.22 -19.78 -10.67
C ILE A 310 -10.07 -19.24 -9.81
N GLU A 311 -9.18 -18.44 -10.40
CA GLU A 311 -8.06 -17.83 -9.66
C GLU A 311 -8.57 -16.89 -8.56
N ALA A 312 -9.54 -16.02 -8.89
CA ALA A 312 -10.16 -15.13 -7.94
C ALA A 312 -10.85 -15.90 -6.81
N HIS A 313 -11.53 -16.99 -7.14
CA HIS A 313 -12.21 -17.85 -6.18
C HIS A 313 -11.23 -18.54 -5.24
N ASN A 314 -10.16 -19.14 -5.75
CA ASN A 314 -9.12 -19.78 -4.91
C ASN A 314 -8.39 -18.78 -4.00
N ASN A 315 -8.34 -17.50 -4.37
CA ASN A 315 -7.71 -16.44 -3.58
C ASN A 315 -8.69 -15.57 -2.77
N LYS A 316 -10.00 -15.87 -2.75
CA LYS A 316 -11.04 -15.00 -2.15
C LYS A 316 -10.83 -14.64 -0.67
N TYR A 317 -10.19 -15.51 0.13
CA TYR A 317 -9.88 -15.25 1.55
C TYR A 317 -8.44 -14.78 1.80
N MET A 318 -7.71 -14.43 0.74
CA MET A 318 -6.35 -13.89 0.87
C MET A 318 -6.40 -12.42 1.29
N VAL A 319 -5.91 -12.16 2.50
CA VAL A 319 -5.74 -10.81 3.03
C VAL A 319 -4.68 -10.04 2.26
N ARG A 320 -3.60 -10.71 1.84
CA ARG A 320 -2.49 -10.07 1.13
C ARG A 320 -2.95 -9.36 -0.13
N ASP A 321 -3.86 -9.96 -0.89
CA ASP A 321 -4.28 -9.43 -2.18
C ASP A 321 -5.21 -8.21 -1.96
N LEU A 322 -6.13 -8.28 -0.97
CA LEU A 322 -6.90 -7.12 -0.50
C LEU A 322 -5.98 -5.96 -0.07
N MET A 323 -4.93 -6.26 0.69
CA MET A 323 -3.97 -5.27 1.16
C MET A 323 -3.20 -4.66 0.00
N ARG A 324 -2.76 -5.45 -0.99
CA ARG A 324 -1.97 -4.96 -2.13
C ARG A 324 -2.75 -3.90 -2.92
N ASP A 325 -3.99 -4.20 -3.29
CA ASP A 325 -4.76 -3.35 -4.19
C ASP A 325 -5.23 -2.05 -3.50
N ASN A 326 -5.49 -2.11 -2.19
CA ASN A 326 -6.01 -0.95 -1.43
C ASN A 326 -4.91 -0.13 -0.74
N ILE A 327 -3.82 -0.77 -0.32
CA ILE A 327 -2.73 -0.06 0.37
C ILE A 327 -1.81 0.62 -0.62
N ASP A 328 -1.65 0.14 -1.87
CA ASP A 328 -0.70 0.76 -2.79
C ASP A 328 -1.03 2.25 -3.06
N LEU A 329 -2.31 2.59 -3.30
CA LEU A 329 -2.73 3.99 -3.52
C LEU A 329 -2.70 4.81 -2.22
N LEU A 330 -3.13 4.25 -1.10
CA LEU A 330 -3.05 4.93 0.20
C LEU A 330 -1.60 5.19 0.60
N ALA A 331 -0.75 4.17 0.52
CA ALA A 331 0.66 4.24 0.83
C ALA A 331 1.37 5.22 -0.10
N ARG A 332 1.03 5.24 -1.40
CA ARG A 332 1.52 6.25 -2.32
C ARG A 332 1.14 7.66 -1.86
N ASN A 333 -0.12 7.92 -1.53
CA ASN A 333 -0.56 9.27 -1.15
C ASN A 333 -0.06 9.69 0.23
N VAL A 334 0.03 8.77 1.19
CA VAL A 334 0.64 9.01 2.51
C VAL A 334 2.13 9.35 2.35
N THR A 335 2.81 8.64 1.45
CA THR A 335 4.24 8.84 1.18
C THR A 335 4.51 10.11 0.36
N GLU A 336 3.67 10.45 -0.61
CA GLU A 336 3.74 11.69 -1.39
C GLU A 336 3.41 12.91 -0.52
N ASN A 337 2.40 12.85 0.36
CA ASN A 337 2.12 13.94 1.30
C ASN A 337 3.23 14.10 2.35
N ALA A 338 3.86 13.01 2.78
CA ALA A 338 5.09 13.10 3.58
C ALA A 338 6.27 13.75 2.84
N SER A 339 6.25 13.80 1.49
CA SER A 339 7.30 14.45 0.68
C SER A 339 7.17 15.97 0.67
N HIS A 340 5.94 16.51 0.65
CA HIS A 340 5.69 17.95 0.67
C HIS A 340 6.20 18.62 1.96
N THR A 341 6.03 17.96 3.10
CA THR A 341 6.60 18.42 4.38
C THR A 341 8.10 18.13 4.51
N GLY A 342 8.68 17.38 3.56
CA GLY A 342 10.08 16.97 3.51
C GLY A 342 11.03 17.87 2.72
N GLU A 343 10.51 18.80 1.91
CA GLU A 343 11.33 19.58 0.96
C GLU A 343 12.42 20.41 1.63
N HIS A 344 12.13 20.98 2.81
CA HIS A 344 13.06 21.80 3.59
C HIS A 344 14.15 21.00 4.32
N TYR A 345 14.14 19.66 4.21
CA TYR A 345 15.07 18.79 4.93
C TYR A 345 16.17 18.18 4.06
N VAL A 346 16.31 18.64 2.82
CA VAL A 346 17.47 18.36 1.95
C VAL A 346 18.13 19.69 1.64
N ALA A 347 19.39 19.84 2.05
CA ALA A 347 20.18 21.04 1.74
C ALA A 347 20.94 20.83 0.44
N ASP A 348 20.75 21.76 -0.51
CA ASP A 348 21.42 21.75 -1.81
C ASP A 348 22.76 22.47 -1.76
N HIS A 349 22.95 23.43 -0.85
CA HIS A 349 24.19 24.20 -0.74
C HIS A 349 24.68 24.43 0.71
N ARG A 350 25.93 24.91 0.86
CA ARG A 350 26.59 25.08 2.17
C ARG A 350 25.85 26.00 3.14
N LYS A 351 25.28 27.11 2.66
CA LYS A 351 24.49 28.02 3.51
C LYS A 351 23.23 27.34 4.09
N GLU A 352 22.56 26.47 3.34
CA GLU A 352 21.44 25.65 3.86
C GLU A 352 21.92 24.60 4.85
N LEU A 353 23.10 23.99 4.64
CA LEU A 353 23.73 23.10 5.63
C LEU A 353 24.02 23.83 6.96
N GLY A 354 24.51 25.08 6.89
CA GLY A 354 24.70 25.92 8.07
C GLY A 354 23.37 26.26 8.76
N GLY A 355 22.32 26.57 8.00
CA GLY A 355 20.97 26.76 8.53
C GLY A 355 20.43 25.52 9.24
N MET A 356 20.68 24.33 8.68
CA MET A 356 20.31 23.04 9.28
C MET A 356 21.02 22.82 10.62
N PHE A 357 22.32 23.11 10.69
CA PHE A 357 23.10 23.03 11.93
C PHE A 357 22.51 23.92 13.02
N VAL A 358 22.22 25.19 12.71
CA VAL A 358 21.67 26.16 13.68
C VAL A 358 20.26 25.77 14.15
N SER A 359 19.36 25.39 13.22
CA SER A 359 18.02 24.92 13.57
C SER A 359 18.07 23.68 14.47
N SER A 360 19.02 22.77 14.23
CA SER A 360 19.19 21.56 15.04
C SER A 360 19.85 21.84 16.39
N ALA A 361 20.77 22.81 16.45
CA ALA A 361 21.34 23.28 17.71
C ALA A 361 20.26 23.79 18.68
N GLY A 362 19.21 24.47 18.19
CA GLY A 362 18.06 24.83 19.01
C GLY A 362 17.33 23.63 19.63
N ALA A 363 17.19 22.52 18.88
CA ALA A 363 16.58 21.30 19.39
C ALA A 363 17.44 20.61 20.46
N GLY A 364 18.76 20.59 20.29
CA GLY A 364 19.68 19.98 21.27
C GLY A 364 19.61 20.62 22.66
N LEU A 365 19.42 21.95 22.73
CA LEU A 365 19.17 22.68 23.97
C LEU A 365 17.92 22.14 24.69
N VAL A 366 16.80 22.04 23.97
CA VAL A 366 15.55 21.52 24.54
C VAL A 366 15.69 20.06 24.98
N ILE A 367 16.37 19.23 24.19
CA ILE A 367 16.60 17.81 24.50
C ILE A 367 17.44 17.65 25.77
N GLY A 368 18.41 18.54 26.02
CA GLY A 368 19.16 18.57 27.29
C GLY A 368 18.25 18.70 28.52
N PHE A 369 17.26 19.58 28.46
CA PHE A 369 16.24 19.70 29.52
C PHE A 369 15.30 18.49 29.58
N MET A 370 14.92 17.93 28.43
CA MET A 370 14.11 16.71 28.41
C MET A 370 14.82 15.54 29.08
N ALA A 371 16.15 15.43 28.92
CA ALA A 371 16.97 14.42 29.59
C ALA A 371 16.98 14.62 31.11
N LEU A 372 17.10 15.87 31.59
CA LEU A 372 16.94 16.21 33.01
C LEU A 372 15.58 15.75 33.54
N PHE A 373 14.48 16.14 32.88
CA PHE A 373 13.13 15.76 33.34
C PHE A 373 12.94 14.25 33.38
N LYS A 374 13.49 13.51 32.42
CA LYS A 374 13.47 12.05 32.43
C LYS A 374 14.17 11.49 33.67
N ILE A 375 15.37 12.00 33.99
CA ILE A 375 16.12 11.55 35.18
C ILE A 375 15.32 11.82 36.45
N LEU A 376 14.77 13.03 36.60
CA LEU A 376 13.95 13.39 37.76
C LEU A 376 12.69 12.51 37.89
N MET A 377 12.00 12.26 36.78
CA MET A 377 10.84 11.36 36.75
C MET A 377 11.21 9.93 37.14
N SER A 378 12.41 9.45 36.78
CA SER A 378 12.86 8.09 37.16
C SER A 378 13.05 7.92 38.67
N TYR A 379 13.27 9.01 39.42
CA TYR A 379 13.38 8.96 40.88
C TYR A 379 12.02 8.87 41.59
N LEU A 380 10.91 9.15 40.90
CA LEU A 380 9.57 9.00 41.48
C LEU A 380 9.21 7.53 41.77
N ARG A 381 9.93 6.56 41.17
CA ARG A 381 9.69 5.11 41.30
C ARG A 381 8.21 4.75 41.15
N ALA A 382 7.56 5.37 40.17
CA ALA A 382 6.15 5.15 39.89
C ALA A 382 5.92 3.73 39.33
N ALA A 383 4.66 3.28 39.32
CA ALA A 383 4.32 2.01 38.66
C ALA A 383 4.72 2.04 37.17
N PRO A 384 5.11 0.90 36.55
CA PRO A 384 5.64 0.88 35.18
C PRO A 384 4.77 1.58 34.13
N LEU A 385 3.43 1.47 34.26
CA LEU A 385 2.48 2.16 33.37
C LEU A 385 2.53 3.68 33.54
N VAL A 386 2.65 4.17 34.77
CA VAL A 386 2.73 5.61 35.07
C VAL A 386 4.07 6.17 34.61
N GLU A 387 5.17 5.44 34.83
CA GLU A 387 6.49 5.82 34.34
C GLU A 387 6.51 5.91 32.80
N ALA A 388 5.97 4.92 32.10
CA ALA A 388 5.83 4.94 30.65
C ALA A 388 4.99 6.12 30.16
N PHE A 389 3.90 6.47 30.86
CA PHE A 389 3.09 7.65 30.56
C PHE A 389 3.88 8.95 30.75
N LEU A 390 4.58 9.12 31.87
CA LEU A 390 5.37 10.32 32.16
C LEU A 390 6.50 10.51 31.14
N PHE A 391 7.24 9.45 30.82
CA PHE A 391 8.27 9.49 29.78
C PHE A 391 7.68 9.81 28.41
N SER A 392 6.56 9.17 28.05
CA SER A 392 5.85 9.46 26.80
C SER A 392 5.47 10.93 26.72
N MET A 393 4.87 11.51 27.77
CA MET A 393 4.46 12.92 27.78
C MET A 393 5.66 13.87 27.74
N ASN A 394 6.72 13.59 28.49
CA ASN A 394 7.96 14.37 28.42
C ASN A 394 8.51 14.43 26.98
N TYR A 395 8.58 13.28 26.32
CA TYR A 395 9.08 13.20 24.95
C TYR A 395 8.13 13.83 23.94
N SER A 396 6.84 13.49 23.99
CA SER A 396 5.83 13.96 23.05
C SER A 396 5.68 15.48 23.08
N LEU A 397 5.56 16.06 24.28
CA LEU A 397 5.45 17.51 24.44
C LEU A 397 6.76 18.21 24.08
N GLY A 398 7.91 17.65 24.45
CA GLY A 398 9.21 18.21 24.08
C GLY A 398 9.44 18.21 22.56
N PHE A 399 9.13 17.13 21.85
CA PHE A 399 9.25 17.09 20.39
C PHE A 399 8.23 17.99 19.68
N MET A 400 7.01 18.11 20.20
CA MET A 400 6.05 19.09 19.70
C MET A 400 6.56 20.52 19.90
N PHE A 401 7.14 20.82 21.07
CA PHE A 401 7.72 22.13 21.37
C PHE A 401 8.89 22.47 20.45
N ILE A 402 9.81 21.53 20.22
CA ILE A 402 10.91 21.67 19.25
C ILE A 402 10.35 22.00 17.85
N HIS A 403 9.30 21.29 17.43
CA HIS A 403 8.67 21.52 16.14
C HIS A 403 7.98 22.89 16.04
N LEU A 404 7.29 23.32 17.11
CA LEU A 404 6.64 24.64 17.20
C LEU A 404 7.65 25.79 17.12
N LEU A 405 8.87 25.59 17.59
CA LEU A 405 9.98 26.55 17.48
C LEU A 405 10.69 26.51 16.13
N HIS A 406 10.24 25.68 15.18
CA HIS A 406 10.91 25.44 13.90
C HIS A 406 12.36 24.93 14.05
N PHE A 407 12.64 24.26 15.18
CA PHE A 407 13.88 23.56 15.39
C PHE A 407 13.81 22.14 14.84
N THR A 408 14.99 21.60 14.53
CA THR A 408 15.11 20.34 13.82
C THR A 408 15.60 19.22 14.74
N VAL A 409 14.84 18.13 14.83
CA VAL A 409 15.33 16.89 15.45
C VAL A 409 16.00 16.03 14.39
N ALA A 410 17.31 15.81 14.53
CA ALA A 410 18.07 14.89 13.68
C ALA A 410 17.44 13.49 13.63
N THR A 411 17.63 12.77 12.51
CA THR A 411 17.20 11.37 12.27
C THR A 411 15.70 11.12 12.12
N LYS A 412 14.83 12.14 12.29
CA LYS A 412 13.40 12.08 11.91
C LYS A 412 13.17 12.32 10.40
N GLN A 413 13.94 13.25 9.86
CA GLN A 413 13.91 13.69 8.47
C GLN A 413 14.18 12.61 7.40
N PRO A 414 15.07 11.61 7.61
CA PRO A 414 15.40 10.62 6.58
C PRO A 414 14.15 9.87 6.09
N ALA A 415 13.23 9.56 7.00
CA ALA A 415 11.97 8.93 6.65
C ALA A 415 11.09 9.79 5.72
N MET A 416 11.13 11.11 5.90
CA MET A 416 10.37 12.09 5.11
C MET A 416 11.04 12.39 3.76
N THR A 417 12.38 12.39 3.71
CA THR A 417 13.13 12.68 2.48
C THR A 417 13.15 11.52 1.48
N ALA A 418 13.01 10.27 1.93
CA ALA A 418 13.06 9.09 1.07
C ALA A 418 11.95 9.07 -0.02
N SER A 419 10.79 9.65 0.28
CA SER A 419 9.68 9.78 -0.67
C SER A 419 9.98 10.77 -1.80
N ARG A 420 10.63 11.91 -1.49
CA ARG A 420 11.11 12.89 -2.48
C ARG A 420 12.13 12.27 -3.41
N ILE A 421 13.05 11.48 -2.85
CA ILE A 421 14.02 10.72 -3.65
C ILE A 421 13.28 9.83 -4.64
N ALA A 422 12.29 9.06 -4.19
CA ALA A 422 11.50 8.19 -5.08
C ALA A 422 10.67 8.97 -6.13
N ALA A 423 10.23 10.18 -5.82
CA ALA A 423 9.48 11.04 -6.74
C ALA A 423 10.35 11.61 -7.88
N GLY A 424 11.62 11.89 -7.62
CA GLY A 424 12.58 12.38 -8.62
C GLY A 424 13.03 11.33 -9.64
N LEU A 425 12.69 10.04 -9.46
CA LEU A 425 13.17 8.93 -10.31
C LEU A 425 12.35 8.70 -11.59
N HIS A 426 11.54 9.66 -12.02
CA HIS A 426 10.81 9.54 -13.28
C HIS A 426 11.75 9.73 -14.49
N SER A 427 12.16 8.62 -15.11
CA SER A 427 12.62 8.62 -16.50
C SER A 427 11.41 8.59 -17.45
N LYS A 428 11.53 9.22 -18.63
CA LYS A 428 10.49 9.27 -19.67
C LYS A 428 10.00 7.88 -20.14
N ASP A 429 10.77 6.82 -19.89
CA ASP A 429 10.45 5.45 -20.31
C ASP A 429 10.00 4.48 -19.19
N GLY A 430 9.85 4.94 -17.94
CA GLY A 430 9.22 4.16 -16.85
C GLY A 430 9.92 2.85 -16.40
N ARG A 431 11.00 2.41 -17.06
CA ARG A 431 11.65 1.10 -16.81
C ARG A 431 13.09 1.17 -16.28
N ASN A 432 13.80 2.28 -16.47
CA ASN A 432 15.18 2.44 -15.96
C ASN A 432 15.29 3.62 -14.99
N ILE A 433 15.71 3.31 -13.77
CA ILE A 433 16.07 4.29 -12.74
C ILE A 433 17.50 4.75 -13.01
N ASP A 434 17.72 6.06 -13.03
CA ASP A 434 19.07 6.62 -12.99
C ASP A 434 19.66 6.47 -11.57
N ILE A 435 20.53 5.48 -11.42
CA ILE A 435 21.17 5.12 -10.15
C ILE A 435 22.14 6.22 -9.69
N ASP A 436 22.72 6.99 -10.61
CA ASP A 436 23.66 8.05 -10.25
C ASP A 436 22.93 9.27 -9.68
N SER A 437 21.77 9.65 -10.25
CA SER A 437 20.86 10.66 -9.68
C SER A 437 20.30 10.23 -8.30
N MET A 438 19.93 8.96 -8.17
CA MET A 438 19.52 8.37 -6.88
C MET A 438 20.62 8.47 -5.83
N ALA A 439 21.85 8.08 -6.19
CA ALA A 439 23.00 8.15 -5.30
C ALA A 439 23.35 9.59 -4.89
N GLU A 440 23.12 10.55 -5.78
CA GLU A 440 23.29 11.98 -5.46
C GLU A 440 22.31 12.46 -4.40
N LEU A 441 21.01 12.18 -4.60
CA LEU A 441 19.97 12.55 -3.65
C LEU A 441 20.19 11.87 -2.29
N CYS A 442 20.56 10.58 -2.27
CA CYS A 442 20.93 9.89 -1.04
C CYS A 442 22.13 10.55 -0.34
N ASN A 443 23.16 10.97 -1.10
CA ASN A 443 24.32 11.65 -0.55
C ASN A 443 23.96 13.03 0.03
N LYS A 444 23.11 13.82 -0.64
CA LYS A 444 22.59 15.09 -0.12
C LYS A 444 21.85 14.88 1.22
N VAL A 445 20.99 13.87 1.30
CA VAL A 445 20.32 13.53 2.57
C VAL A 445 21.34 13.18 3.65
N ILE A 446 22.32 12.32 3.37
CA ILE A 446 23.36 11.96 4.35
C ILE A 446 24.10 13.22 4.85
N ARG A 447 24.48 14.15 3.97
CA ARG A 447 25.11 15.43 4.34
C ARG A 447 24.24 16.24 5.30
N THR A 448 22.97 16.46 4.93
CA THR A 448 22.03 17.24 5.74
C THR A 448 21.79 16.59 7.10
N GLN A 449 21.65 15.26 7.16
CA GLN A 449 21.45 14.53 8.41
C GLN A 449 22.66 14.61 9.34
N ASN A 450 23.88 14.53 8.81
CA ASN A 450 25.08 14.70 9.63
C ASN A 450 25.15 16.11 10.24
N MET A 451 24.80 17.16 9.49
CA MET A 451 24.76 18.51 10.04
C MET A 451 23.71 18.64 11.14
N ALA A 452 22.55 18.01 10.97
CA ALA A 452 21.50 18.02 11.98
C ALA A 452 21.94 17.28 13.26
N VAL A 453 22.57 16.10 13.13
CA VAL A 453 23.11 15.35 14.28
C VAL A 453 24.17 16.17 15.00
N LEU A 454 25.13 16.75 14.28
CA LEU A 454 26.18 17.58 14.88
C LEU A 454 25.60 18.81 15.59
N GLY A 455 24.61 19.49 14.99
CA GLY A 455 23.93 20.62 15.62
C GLY A 455 23.26 20.22 16.93
N ASN A 456 22.47 19.15 16.93
CA ASN A 456 21.86 18.59 18.13
C ASN A 456 22.89 18.29 19.23
N LEU A 457 24.01 17.66 18.87
CA LEU A 457 25.05 17.25 19.81
C LEU A 457 25.80 18.45 20.39
N ALA A 458 26.08 19.46 19.56
CA ALA A 458 26.82 20.66 19.93
C ALA A 458 26.15 21.45 21.07
N THR A 459 24.83 21.35 21.22
CA THR A 459 24.11 22.00 22.32
C THR A 459 23.59 21.03 23.38
N ALA A 460 23.20 19.80 23.03
CA ALA A 460 22.70 18.83 24.01
C ALA A 460 23.77 18.43 25.03
N ILE A 461 25.02 18.20 24.58
CA ILE A 461 26.12 17.81 25.48
C ILE A 461 26.43 18.95 26.47
N PRO A 462 26.73 20.19 26.04
CA PRO A 462 27.00 21.27 27.00
C PRO A 462 25.81 21.60 27.90
N THR A 463 24.58 21.53 27.37
CA THR A 463 23.38 21.80 28.17
C THR A 463 23.23 20.79 29.30
N ALA A 464 23.30 19.49 29.00
CA ALA A 464 23.21 18.44 30.02
C ALA A 464 24.38 18.53 31.01
N TRP A 465 25.58 18.83 30.53
CA TRP A 465 26.76 19.04 31.37
C TRP A 465 26.58 20.20 32.35
N LEU A 466 26.15 21.38 31.86
CA LEU A 466 25.89 22.55 32.69
C LEU A 466 24.78 22.30 33.71
N ILE A 467 23.70 21.62 33.31
CA ILE A 467 22.64 21.21 34.23
C ILE A 467 23.20 20.31 35.33
N ALA A 468 23.98 19.29 34.96
CA ALA A 468 24.56 18.35 35.93
C ALA A 468 25.57 19.02 36.87
N MET A 469 26.34 20.01 36.39
CA MET A 469 27.25 20.81 37.21
C MET A 469 26.53 21.79 38.15
N ALA A 470 25.43 22.40 37.69
CA ALA A 470 24.67 23.35 38.49
C ALA A 470 23.85 22.66 39.58
N TRP A 471 23.47 21.39 39.38
CA TRP A 471 22.59 20.67 40.29
C TRP A 471 23.13 20.50 41.73
N PRO A 472 24.40 20.10 41.96
CA PRO A 472 24.99 20.07 43.30
C PRO A 472 25.03 21.44 43.99
N LEU A 473 25.21 22.52 43.23
CA LEU A 473 25.25 23.88 43.79
C LEU A 473 23.90 24.29 44.40
N VAL A 474 22.80 23.73 43.90
CA VAL A 474 21.44 24.04 44.35
C VAL A 474 20.94 23.03 45.39
N THR A 475 21.27 21.75 45.23
CA THR A 475 20.68 20.66 46.03
C THR A 475 21.62 20.02 47.05
N GLY A 476 22.92 20.29 46.96
CA GLY A 476 23.95 19.67 47.81
C GLY A 476 24.34 18.25 47.41
N HIS A 477 23.72 17.66 46.38
CA HIS A 477 24.01 16.29 45.92
C HIS A 477 24.13 16.23 44.38
N HIS A 478 24.82 15.23 43.85
CA HIS A 478 24.87 15.00 42.40
C HIS A 478 23.51 14.63 41.82
N LEU A 479 23.26 15.05 40.57
CA LEU A 479 22.02 14.76 39.85
C LEU A 479 21.78 13.25 39.66
N VAL A 480 22.86 12.48 39.53
CA VAL A 480 22.88 11.02 39.40
C VAL A 480 23.89 10.43 40.37
N SER A 481 23.54 9.30 40.98
CA SER A 481 24.48 8.52 41.77
C SER A 481 25.55 7.88 40.88
N PRO A 482 26.72 7.51 41.42
CA PRO A 482 27.77 6.82 40.66
C PRO A 482 27.28 5.55 39.95
N ASP A 483 26.43 4.75 40.62
CA ASP A 483 25.84 3.55 40.02
C ASP A 483 24.94 3.89 38.82
N LYS A 484 24.13 4.93 38.94
CA LYS A 484 23.26 5.39 37.85
C LYS A 484 24.07 5.96 36.70
N ALA A 485 25.14 6.71 36.99
CA ALA A 485 26.05 7.24 35.99
C ALA A 485 26.76 6.11 35.21
N MET A 486 27.22 5.06 35.90
CA MET A 486 27.81 3.88 35.23
C MET A 486 26.78 3.14 34.37
N HIS A 487 25.53 3.00 34.84
CA HIS A 487 24.44 2.42 34.04
C HIS A 487 24.17 3.24 32.77
N LEU A 488 24.18 4.58 32.86
CA LEU A 488 24.02 5.46 31.70
C LEU A 488 25.16 5.31 30.68
N LEU A 489 26.38 5.01 31.12
CA LEU A 489 27.51 4.73 30.22
C LEU A 489 27.44 3.32 29.60
N HIS A 490 27.06 2.31 30.39
CA HIS A 490 26.84 0.94 29.91
C HIS A 490 25.74 0.89 28.84
N ASP A 491 24.70 1.69 29.01
CA ASP A 491 23.59 1.90 28.06
C ASP A 491 24.02 2.45 26.68
N ILE A 492 25.24 2.96 26.57
CA ILE A 492 25.83 3.53 25.34
C ILE A 492 26.94 2.62 24.80
N ASP A 493 27.36 1.60 25.55
CA ASP A 493 28.40 0.66 25.13
C ASP A 493 27.95 -0.10 23.88
N PRO A 494 28.65 0.03 22.73
CA PRO A 494 28.26 -0.62 21.49
C PRO A 494 28.67 -2.09 21.40
N PHE A 495 29.56 -2.58 22.27
CA PHE A 495 30.17 -3.90 22.16
C PHE A 495 29.59 -4.89 23.18
N HIS A 496 29.37 -4.45 24.41
CA HIS A 496 28.95 -5.34 25.51
C HIS A 496 27.45 -5.31 25.79
N ALA A 497 26.74 -4.28 25.32
CA ALA A 497 25.30 -4.14 25.47
C ALA A 497 24.58 -4.25 24.11
N PRO A 498 23.30 -4.67 24.09
CA PRO A 498 22.47 -4.71 22.88
C PRO A 498 22.07 -3.30 22.36
N THR A 499 22.91 -2.30 22.59
CA THR A 499 22.74 -0.87 22.29
C THR A 499 22.38 -0.63 20.83
N LEU A 500 23.02 -1.33 19.88
CA LEU A 500 22.76 -1.15 18.45
C LEU A 500 21.41 -1.75 18.02
N ILE A 501 20.95 -2.81 18.69
CA ILE A 501 19.62 -3.37 18.45
C ILE A 501 18.57 -2.37 18.94
N TYR A 502 18.76 -1.79 20.12
CA TYR A 502 17.87 -0.74 20.65
C TYR A 502 17.91 0.55 19.83
N ALA A 503 19.06 0.87 19.22
CA ALA A 503 19.17 1.95 18.24
C ALA A 503 18.38 1.64 16.96
N ALA A 504 18.38 0.39 16.50
CA ALA A 504 17.57 -0.04 15.37
C ALA A 504 16.06 0.07 15.68
N ILE A 505 15.62 -0.31 16.89
CA ILE A 505 14.23 -0.11 17.34
C ILE A 505 13.86 1.38 17.29
N ALA A 506 14.74 2.27 17.77
CA ALA A 506 14.52 3.72 17.63
C ALA A 506 14.36 4.15 16.15
N GLY A 507 15.19 3.59 15.26
CA GLY A 507 15.10 3.81 13.81
C GLY A 507 13.75 3.35 13.23
N VAL A 508 13.21 2.22 13.67
CA VAL A 508 11.87 1.75 13.31
C VAL A 508 10.80 2.73 13.84
N CYS A 509 10.90 3.17 15.09
CA CYS A 509 9.96 4.14 15.67
C CYS A 509 9.97 5.48 14.92
N LEU A 510 11.16 5.96 14.51
CA LEU A 510 11.32 7.16 13.68
C LEU A 510 10.63 7.00 12.32
N PHE A 511 10.82 5.85 11.67
CA PHE A 511 10.14 5.52 10.42
C PHE A 511 8.60 5.49 10.58
N VAL A 512 8.10 4.80 11.61
CA VAL A 512 6.66 4.73 11.89
C VAL A 512 6.08 6.11 12.18
N ALA A 513 6.79 6.95 12.95
CA ALA A 513 6.40 8.33 13.18
C ALA A 513 6.33 9.17 11.89
N GLY A 514 7.22 8.91 10.93
CA GLY A 514 7.17 9.52 9.59
C GLY A 514 5.91 9.11 8.81
N LEU A 515 5.53 7.83 8.83
CA LEU A 515 4.27 7.37 8.21
C LEU A 515 3.03 7.98 8.88
N ILE A 516 3.04 8.10 10.21
CA ILE A 516 1.97 8.76 10.97
C ILE A 516 1.86 10.23 10.55
N SER A 517 2.99 10.94 10.40
CA SER A 517 3.02 12.31 9.88
C SER A 517 2.33 12.40 8.53
N GLY A 518 2.76 11.60 7.54
CA GLY A 518 2.16 11.59 6.20
C GLY A 518 0.67 11.23 6.20
N TYR A 519 0.23 10.34 7.08
CA TYR A 519 -1.18 9.99 7.25
C TYR A 519 -2.00 11.19 7.74
N TYR A 520 -1.51 11.92 8.74
CA TYR A 520 -2.21 13.09 9.27
C TYR A 520 -2.15 14.30 8.34
N ASP A 521 -1.06 14.50 7.58
CA ASP A 521 -1.00 15.52 6.52
C ASP A 521 -2.05 15.21 5.43
N ASN A 522 -2.09 13.97 4.95
CA ASN A 522 -3.11 13.51 4.00
C ASN A 522 -4.53 13.67 4.56
N LYS A 523 -4.76 13.35 5.84
CA LYS A 523 -6.06 13.46 6.49
C LYS A 523 -6.50 14.91 6.69
N ALA A 524 -5.57 15.80 6.99
CA ALA A 524 -5.82 17.23 7.16
C ALA A 524 -6.34 17.85 5.85
N LEU A 525 -5.65 17.56 4.74
CA LEU A 525 -6.06 17.95 3.39
C LEU A 525 -7.41 17.32 3.00
N TYR A 526 -7.52 15.99 3.13
CA TYR A 526 -8.71 15.24 2.74
C TYR A 526 -9.99 15.71 3.44
N THR A 527 -9.88 16.03 4.75
CA THR A 527 -11.02 16.49 5.54
C THR A 527 -11.15 18.01 5.61
N ARG A 528 -10.35 18.77 4.85
CA ARG A 528 -10.36 20.24 4.79
C ARG A 528 -10.33 20.89 6.18
N TRP A 529 -9.33 20.54 6.98
CA TRP A 529 -9.21 20.96 8.38
C TRP A 529 -9.32 22.47 8.58
N ALA A 530 -8.74 23.27 7.67
CA ALA A 530 -8.80 24.73 7.78
C ALA A 530 -10.25 25.24 7.75
N GLN A 531 -11.06 24.72 6.83
CA GLN A 531 -12.47 25.07 6.71
C GLN A 531 -13.28 24.61 7.92
N ARG A 532 -13.01 23.39 8.42
CA ARG A 532 -13.70 22.84 9.60
C ARG A 532 -13.41 23.64 10.86
N ILE A 533 -12.16 24.04 11.08
CA ILE A 533 -11.77 24.86 12.22
C ILE A 533 -12.42 26.25 12.14
N ALA A 534 -12.47 26.86 10.95
CA ALA A 534 -13.09 28.17 10.74
C ALA A 534 -14.60 28.21 11.07
N GLN A 535 -15.27 27.05 11.08
CA GLN A 535 -16.69 26.89 11.39
C GLN A 535 -16.98 26.72 12.90
N LEU A 536 -15.95 26.50 13.74
CA LEU A 536 -16.13 26.26 15.16
C LEU A 536 -16.57 27.53 15.90
N ARG A 537 -17.87 27.59 16.23
CA ARG A 537 -18.49 28.77 16.90
C ARG A 537 -17.88 29.09 18.27
N GLY A 538 -17.52 28.07 19.06
CA GLY A 538 -16.91 28.26 20.38
C GLY A 538 -15.52 28.88 20.30
N LEU A 539 -14.65 28.37 19.42
CA LEU A 539 -13.33 28.96 19.20
C LEU A 539 -13.42 30.34 18.53
N ARG A 540 -14.42 30.56 17.66
CA ARG A 540 -14.67 31.87 17.06
C ARG A 540 -14.95 32.93 18.11
N TRP A 541 -15.72 32.58 19.15
CA TRP A 541 -15.98 33.47 20.28
C TRP A 541 -14.72 33.78 21.10
N LEU A 542 -13.86 32.78 21.32
CA LEU A 542 -12.62 32.94 22.12
C LEU A 542 -11.50 33.70 21.39
N LEU A 543 -11.26 33.38 20.11
CA LEU A 543 -10.07 33.82 19.36
C LEU A 543 -10.38 34.91 18.32
N GLY A 544 -11.64 35.06 17.90
CA GLY A 544 -12.04 35.87 16.75
C GLY A 544 -11.83 35.15 15.40
N GLN A 545 -12.55 35.59 14.36
CA GLN A 545 -12.58 34.90 13.06
C GLN A 545 -11.21 34.85 12.36
N GLU A 546 -10.44 35.94 12.41
CA GLU A 546 -9.17 36.04 11.71
C GLU A 546 -8.11 35.10 12.31
N ARG A 547 -8.01 35.05 13.64
CA ARG A 547 -7.10 34.12 14.33
C ARG A 547 -7.54 32.68 14.17
N LEU A 548 -8.85 32.42 14.14
CA LEU A 548 -9.39 31.08 13.90
C LEU A 548 -9.06 30.59 12.49
N ASN A 549 -9.16 31.45 11.47
CA ASN A 549 -8.76 31.12 10.10
C ASN A 549 -7.26 30.82 10.03
N ARG A 550 -6.42 31.65 10.68
CA ARG A 550 -4.97 31.41 10.76
C ARG A 550 -4.65 30.08 11.46
N LEU A 551 -5.34 29.78 12.56
CA LEU A 551 -5.20 28.51 13.26
C LEU A 551 -5.63 27.34 12.37
N GLY A 552 -6.71 27.48 11.61
CA GLY A 552 -7.18 26.49 10.65
C GLY A 552 -6.12 26.16 9.60
N VAL A 553 -5.58 27.18 8.93
CA VAL A 553 -4.50 27.01 7.93
C VAL A 553 -3.23 26.44 8.57
N TYR A 554 -2.88 26.91 9.76
CA TYR A 554 -1.72 26.39 10.50
C TYR A 554 -1.87 24.89 10.80
N MET A 555 -3.04 24.47 11.32
CA MET A 555 -3.31 23.06 11.60
C MET A 555 -3.33 22.23 10.33
N GLU A 556 -3.97 22.69 9.26
CA GLU A 556 -3.97 21.96 7.98
C GLU A 556 -2.56 21.70 7.44
N ASN A 557 -1.65 22.68 7.58
CA ASN A 557 -0.27 22.59 7.09
C ASN A 557 0.70 21.90 8.05
N ASN A 558 0.37 21.74 9.34
CA ASN A 558 1.31 21.23 10.36
C ASN A 558 0.77 20.04 11.17
N LEU A 559 -0.44 19.54 10.89
CA LEU A 559 -1.03 18.44 11.67
C LEU A 559 -0.18 17.17 11.61
N GLY A 560 0.36 16.81 10.45
CA GLY A 560 1.25 15.67 10.33
C GLY A 560 2.53 15.86 11.14
N GLY A 561 3.17 17.03 11.00
CA GLY A 561 4.36 17.38 11.79
C GLY A 561 4.13 17.25 13.29
N LEU A 562 3.02 17.78 13.80
CA LEU A 562 2.64 17.72 15.22
C LEU A 562 2.35 16.28 15.67
N MET A 563 1.49 15.56 14.94
CA MET A 563 1.10 14.19 15.31
C MET A 563 2.28 13.22 15.19
N GLY A 564 3.13 13.37 14.18
CA GLY A 564 4.35 12.59 14.04
C GLY A 564 5.32 12.80 15.21
N ASN A 565 5.51 14.04 15.67
CA ASN A 565 6.33 14.32 16.87
C ASN A 565 5.68 13.78 18.15
N PHE A 566 4.37 13.95 18.29
CA PHE A 566 3.63 13.46 19.45
C PHE A 566 3.72 11.93 19.56
N PHE A 567 3.40 11.20 18.49
CA PHE A 567 3.48 9.75 18.48
C PHE A 567 4.91 9.22 18.54
N PHE A 568 5.90 9.95 18.01
CA PHE A 568 7.30 9.58 18.22
C PHE A 568 7.65 9.56 19.71
N GLY A 569 7.24 10.57 20.47
CA GLY A 569 7.43 10.60 21.92
C GLY A 569 6.74 9.44 22.65
N ILE A 570 5.52 9.09 22.25
CA ILE A 570 4.79 7.93 22.80
C ILE A 570 5.54 6.64 22.52
N LEU A 571 6.00 6.43 21.27
CA LEU A 571 6.74 5.23 20.89
C LEU A 571 8.04 5.09 21.71
N LEU A 572 8.75 6.20 21.94
CA LEU A 572 9.94 6.21 22.78
C LEU A 572 9.64 5.87 24.26
N GLY A 573 8.54 6.36 24.82
CA GLY A 573 8.18 6.13 26.22
C GLY A 573 7.56 4.76 26.51
N VAL A 574 6.83 4.19 25.54
CA VAL A 574 6.08 2.94 25.72
C VAL A 574 6.90 1.68 25.45
N MET A 575 7.97 1.74 24.63
CA MET A 575 8.73 0.52 24.29
C MET A 575 9.30 -0.24 25.49
N PRO A 576 9.87 0.41 26.53
CA PRO A 576 10.32 -0.30 27.73
C PRO A 576 9.18 -1.05 28.43
N LEU A 577 7.97 -0.47 28.47
CA LEU A 577 6.77 -1.12 29.02
C LEU A 577 6.33 -2.32 28.17
N LEU A 578 6.37 -2.21 26.85
CA LEU A 578 6.08 -3.34 25.96
C LEU A 578 7.08 -4.48 26.15
N GLY A 579 8.36 -4.16 26.33
CA GLY A 579 9.39 -5.14 26.70
C GLY A 579 9.03 -5.87 27.99
N PHE A 580 8.73 -5.11 29.03
CA PHE A 580 8.31 -5.65 30.33
C PHE A 580 7.09 -6.58 30.22
N LEU A 581 6.02 -6.15 29.51
CA LEU A 581 4.79 -6.94 29.35
C LEU A 581 4.99 -8.21 28.51
N LEU A 582 5.88 -8.18 27.52
CA LEU A 582 6.15 -9.32 26.64
C LEU A 582 7.26 -10.24 27.17
N GLY A 583 7.87 -9.91 28.31
CA GLY A 583 9.04 -10.62 28.84
C GLY A 583 10.28 -10.52 27.94
N MET A 584 10.34 -9.50 27.07
CA MET A 584 11.45 -9.25 26.16
C MET A 584 12.26 -8.05 26.64
N PRO A 585 13.61 -8.07 26.54
CA PRO A 585 14.42 -6.92 26.93
C PRO A 585 14.36 -5.84 25.83
N LEU A 586 13.20 -5.21 25.62
CA LEU A 586 13.03 -4.11 24.67
C LEU A 586 13.35 -2.78 25.34
N ASP A 587 14.24 -2.02 24.72
CA ASP A 587 14.58 -0.65 25.12
C ASP A 587 14.93 0.17 23.87
N ILE A 588 15.09 1.48 24.02
CA ILE A 588 15.40 2.40 22.92
C ILE A 588 16.61 3.26 23.23
N ARG A 589 17.52 3.35 22.25
CA ARG A 589 18.67 4.26 22.26
C ARG A 589 18.59 5.24 21.10
N HIS A 590 18.63 6.54 21.43
CA HIS A 590 18.61 7.61 20.44
C HIS A 590 19.80 8.53 20.67
N VAL A 591 20.51 8.88 19.59
CA VAL A 591 21.80 9.58 19.64
C VAL A 591 21.82 10.81 20.54
N THR A 592 20.85 11.72 20.44
CA THR A 592 20.84 12.96 21.23
C THR A 592 20.58 12.72 22.73
N PHE A 593 19.77 11.73 23.09
CA PHE A 593 19.55 11.38 24.51
C PHE A 593 20.76 10.63 25.08
N SER A 594 21.36 9.75 24.28
CA SER A 594 22.58 9.06 24.66
C SER A 594 23.74 10.04 24.90
N SER A 595 23.91 11.06 24.05
CA SER A 595 24.95 12.09 24.26
C SER A 595 24.69 12.96 25.49
N ALA A 596 23.43 13.32 25.78
CA ALA A 596 23.06 14.03 27.01
C ALA A 596 23.29 13.17 28.27
N ASN A 597 22.97 11.88 28.21
CA ASN A 597 23.22 10.93 29.30
C ASN A 597 24.72 10.74 29.56
N PHE A 598 25.53 10.67 28.50
CA PHE A 598 26.98 10.66 28.60
C PHE A 598 27.49 11.90 29.36
N ALA A 599 27.06 13.10 28.96
CA ALA A 599 27.46 14.34 29.65
C ALA A 599 27.09 14.35 31.13
N THR A 600 25.87 13.92 31.46
CA THR A 600 25.40 13.82 32.85
C THR A 600 26.19 12.78 33.65
N ALA A 601 26.54 11.65 33.05
CA ALA A 601 27.33 10.60 33.70
C ALA A 601 28.77 11.03 33.98
N MET A 602 29.39 11.79 33.07
CA MET A 602 30.74 12.34 33.26
C MET A 602 30.81 13.23 34.51
N VAL A 603 29.82 14.10 34.70
CA VAL A 603 29.75 14.95 35.89
C VAL A 603 29.39 14.15 37.14
N GLY A 604 28.48 13.17 37.05
CA GLY A 604 28.10 12.32 38.18
C GLY A 604 29.21 11.39 38.69
N LEU A 605 30.28 11.19 37.92
CA LEU A 605 31.48 10.44 38.28
C LEU A 605 32.66 11.36 38.63
N ASP A 606 32.42 12.66 38.84
CA ASP A 606 33.45 13.67 39.07
C ASP A 606 34.58 13.65 38.03
N HIS A 607 34.26 13.28 36.79
CA HIS A 607 35.21 13.12 35.69
C HIS A 607 36.28 12.04 35.92
N ASN A 608 36.12 11.20 36.96
CA ASN A 608 37.03 10.11 37.31
C ASN A 608 36.74 8.87 36.46
N VAL A 609 36.93 9.00 35.15
CA VAL A 609 36.74 7.92 34.17
C VAL A 609 37.97 7.76 33.29
N THR A 610 38.19 6.53 32.81
CA THR A 610 39.31 6.24 31.91
C THR A 610 39.06 6.86 30.53
N TRP A 611 40.13 7.29 29.85
CA TRP A 611 40.00 7.85 28.50
C TRP A 611 39.40 6.83 27.53
N GLN A 612 39.68 5.53 27.73
CA GLN A 612 39.13 4.44 26.94
C GLN A 612 37.60 4.41 27.05
N LEU A 613 37.06 4.54 28.26
CA LEU A 613 35.61 4.57 28.49
C LEU A 613 34.97 5.76 27.77
N VAL A 614 35.58 6.94 27.87
CA VAL A 614 35.13 8.15 27.15
C VAL A 614 35.13 7.91 25.64
N ALA A 615 36.21 7.38 25.08
CA ALA A 615 36.32 7.11 23.65
C ALA A 615 35.28 6.07 23.19
N THR A 616 35.07 5.01 23.96
CA THR A 616 34.05 3.99 23.67
C THR A 616 32.63 4.53 23.78
N SER A 617 32.33 5.39 24.75
CA SER A 617 31.00 5.99 24.89
C SER A 617 30.71 7.00 23.78
N VAL A 618 31.72 7.79 23.36
CA VAL A 618 31.60 8.70 22.22
C VAL A 618 31.37 7.92 20.92
N ALA A 619 32.18 6.89 20.67
CA ALA A 619 31.95 5.98 19.54
C ALA A 619 30.57 5.32 19.61
N GLY A 620 30.13 4.93 20.82
CA GLY A 620 28.85 4.32 21.10
C GLY A 620 27.67 5.19 20.67
N PHE A 621 27.55 6.42 21.18
CA PHE A 621 26.41 7.28 20.79
C PHE A 621 26.46 7.71 19.32
N LEU A 622 27.64 7.87 18.72
CA LEU A 622 27.78 8.14 17.28
C LEU A 622 27.32 6.96 16.43
N LEU A 623 27.61 5.72 16.87
CA LEU A 623 27.15 4.51 16.19
C LEU A 623 25.64 4.32 16.37
N ILE A 624 25.09 4.64 17.55
CA ILE A 624 23.63 4.71 17.77
C ILE A 624 22.99 5.65 16.74
N GLY A 625 23.52 6.86 16.55
CA GLY A 625 23.00 7.82 15.55
C GLY A 625 23.09 7.31 14.12
N THR A 626 24.18 6.63 13.79
CA THR A 626 24.36 5.98 12.48
C THR A 626 23.29 4.91 12.25
N VAL A 627 23.03 4.05 13.24
CA VAL A 627 21.99 3.01 13.14
C VAL A 627 20.59 3.61 13.10
N ASN A 628 20.29 4.62 13.93
CA ASN A 628 19.01 5.35 13.91
C ASN A 628 18.71 5.86 12.49
N LEU A 629 19.71 6.50 11.86
CA LEU A 629 19.63 7.04 10.50
C LEU A 629 19.47 5.95 9.43
N LEU A 630 20.33 4.92 9.44
CA LEU A 630 20.32 3.88 8.41
C LEU A 630 19.03 3.07 8.42
N VAL A 631 18.52 2.70 9.60
CA VAL A 631 17.29 1.91 9.73
C VAL A 631 16.07 2.73 9.33
N SER A 632 15.94 3.96 9.83
CA SER A 632 14.78 4.80 9.51
C SER A 632 14.73 5.17 8.02
N PHE A 633 15.87 5.58 7.45
CA PHE A 633 15.99 5.91 6.03
C PHE A 633 15.78 4.69 5.14
N GLY A 634 16.41 3.55 5.48
CA GLY A 634 16.33 2.33 4.69
C GLY A 634 14.90 1.79 4.58
N LEU A 635 14.17 1.77 5.70
CA LEU A 635 12.76 1.36 5.71
C LEU A 635 11.86 2.32 4.93
N ALA A 636 12.06 3.63 5.09
CA ALA A 636 11.30 4.63 4.37
C ALA A 636 11.53 4.56 2.86
N LEU A 637 12.79 4.41 2.43
CA LEU A 637 13.15 4.27 1.03
C LEU A 637 12.58 2.98 0.44
N TRP A 638 12.63 1.88 1.19
CA TRP A 638 12.03 0.62 0.77
C TRP A 638 10.52 0.74 0.56
N VAL A 639 9.78 1.38 1.49
CA VAL A 639 8.34 1.61 1.33
C VAL A 639 8.04 2.55 0.16
N ALA A 640 8.78 3.65 0.03
CA ALA A 640 8.56 4.64 -1.03
C ALA A 640 8.81 4.08 -2.45
N LEU A 641 9.79 3.19 -2.59
CA LEU A 641 10.04 2.52 -3.87
C LEU A 641 8.99 1.45 -4.16
N ARG A 642 8.56 0.71 -3.12
CA ARG A 642 7.52 -0.31 -3.26
C ARG A 642 6.16 0.29 -3.63
N SER A 643 5.78 1.45 -3.07
CA SER A 643 4.52 2.13 -3.39
C SER A 643 4.46 2.64 -4.84
N ARG A 644 5.59 2.68 -5.54
CA ARG A 644 5.68 3.05 -6.98
C ARG A 644 5.83 1.84 -7.91
N GLN A 645 5.63 0.62 -7.38
CA GLN A 645 5.75 -0.64 -8.11
C GLN A 645 7.10 -0.85 -8.82
N VAL A 646 8.15 -0.17 -8.36
CA VAL A 646 9.50 -0.42 -8.87
C VAL A 646 10.02 -1.71 -8.26
N HIS A 647 10.28 -2.72 -9.10
CA HIS A 647 10.97 -3.93 -8.67
C HIS A 647 12.42 -3.61 -8.30
N PHE A 648 12.70 -3.51 -6.99
CA PHE A 648 14.01 -3.18 -6.44
C PHE A 648 15.03 -4.31 -6.65
N LYS A 649 15.60 -4.45 -7.85
CA LYS A 649 16.72 -5.36 -8.16
C LYS A 649 18.10 -4.68 -8.08
N HIS A 650 18.15 -3.36 -7.90
CA HIS A 650 19.37 -2.54 -8.04
C HIS A 650 19.96 -2.02 -6.72
N GLY A 651 19.50 -2.48 -5.54
CA GLY A 651 20.00 -1.99 -4.24
C GLY A 651 21.51 -2.11 -4.05
N TRP A 652 22.10 -3.19 -4.57
CA TRP A 652 23.56 -3.38 -4.57
C TRP A 652 24.29 -2.37 -5.46
N GLN A 653 23.67 -1.92 -6.55
CA GLN A 653 24.26 -0.92 -7.45
C GLN A 653 24.23 0.47 -6.82
N LEU A 654 23.15 0.82 -6.11
CA LEU A 654 23.08 2.05 -5.30
C LEU A 654 24.16 2.07 -4.21
N LEU A 655 24.34 0.95 -3.49
CA LEU A 655 25.37 0.83 -2.47
C LEU A 655 26.78 0.99 -3.07
N LYS A 656 27.04 0.38 -4.23
CA LYS A 656 28.30 0.56 -4.98
C LYS A 656 28.52 2.02 -5.40
N ALA A 657 27.48 2.71 -5.88
CA ALA A 657 27.57 4.11 -6.29
C ALA A 657 27.87 5.03 -5.10
N LEU A 658 27.20 4.83 -3.96
CA LEU A 658 27.49 5.54 -2.71
C LEU A 658 28.91 5.25 -2.20
N GLY A 659 29.33 3.99 -2.22
CA GLY A 659 30.69 3.58 -1.84
C GLY A 659 31.77 4.18 -2.73
N ARG A 660 31.52 4.30 -4.05
CA ARG A 660 32.39 4.99 -4.99
C ARG A 660 32.54 6.47 -4.63
N ARG A 661 31.43 7.17 -4.36
CA ARG A 661 31.44 8.59 -3.95
C ARG A 661 32.15 8.81 -2.62
N PHE A 662 31.93 7.94 -1.64
CA PHE A 662 32.63 7.99 -0.34
C PHE A 662 34.15 7.83 -0.51
N ARG A 663 34.61 6.88 -1.35
CA ARG A 663 36.04 6.67 -1.62
C ARG A 663 36.69 7.82 -2.39
N GLN A 664 35.95 8.51 -3.26
CA GLN A 664 36.46 9.64 -4.03
C GLN A 664 36.68 10.90 -3.18
N GLY A 665 35.94 11.05 -2.08
CA GLY A 665 36.11 12.19 -1.17
C GLY A 665 35.28 12.02 0.10
N PRO A 666 35.84 11.49 1.19
CA PRO A 666 35.06 11.22 2.41
C PRO A 666 34.59 12.52 3.10
N VAL A 667 35.42 13.58 3.08
CA VAL A 667 35.04 14.88 3.64
C VAL A 667 33.96 15.56 2.79
N SER A 668 34.10 15.55 1.47
CA SER A 668 33.07 16.10 0.58
C SER A 668 31.79 15.26 0.60
N PHE A 669 31.89 13.95 0.85
CA PHE A 669 30.73 13.07 1.04
C PHE A 669 29.90 13.52 2.24
N PHE A 670 30.51 13.79 3.39
CA PHE A 670 29.78 14.17 4.60
C PHE A 670 29.43 15.65 4.75
N PHE A 671 30.26 16.56 4.21
CA PHE A 671 30.16 18.01 4.47
C PHE A 671 29.97 18.87 3.20
N GLY A 672 29.99 18.27 2.01
CA GLY A 672 29.90 18.99 0.74
C GLY A 672 31.21 19.66 0.30
N SER A 673 31.38 19.83 -1.02
CA SER A 673 32.58 20.46 -1.59
C SER A 673 32.42 21.97 -1.71
N ALA A 674 33.52 22.74 -1.69
CA ALA A 674 33.49 24.18 -1.97
C ALA A 674 33.24 24.48 -3.47
N ALA A 675 33.52 23.51 -4.35
CA ALA A 675 33.40 23.67 -5.81
C ALA A 675 31.94 23.60 -6.32
N GLU A 676 31.01 23.03 -5.55
CA GLU A 676 29.56 23.03 -5.86
C GLU A 676 28.93 24.45 -5.81
N GLU A 677 29.64 25.47 -5.31
CA GLU A 677 29.19 26.88 -5.32
C GLU A 677 29.18 27.51 -6.73
N ALA A 678 29.84 26.90 -7.72
CA ALA A 678 30.14 27.52 -9.01
C ALA A 678 29.18 27.19 -10.16
N ALA A 679 28.03 26.56 -9.92
CA ALA A 679 26.99 26.37 -10.94
C ALA A 679 25.75 27.23 -10.62
N PRO A 680 25.69 28.49 -11.08
CA PRO A 680 24.50 29.32 -10.90
C PRO A 680 23.41 28.92 -11.90
N GLN A 681 22.20 28.68 -11.38
CA GLN A 681 20.92 29.20 -11.90
C GLN A 681 20.58 29.15 -13.41
N ALA A 682 21.18 28.27 -14.22
CA ALA A 682 20.90 28.24 -15.66
C ALA A 682 19.61 27.50 -16.08
N LEU A 683 18.87 26.87 -15.15
CA LEU A 683 17.68 26.06 -15.48
C LEU A 683 16.34 26.63 -14.97
N ALA A 684 16.33 27.86 -14.44
CA ALA A 684 15.13 28.46 -13.85
C ALA A 684 14.39 29.47 -14.75
N ASP A 685 14.89 29.83 -15.94
CA ASP A 685 14.35 30.97 -16.71
C ASP A 685 13.67 30.63 -18.06
N GLU A 686 13.44 29.34 -18.38
CA GLU A 686 12.73 28.97 -19.63
C GLU A 686 11.20 28.81 -19.50
N SER A 687 10.58 29.12 -18.35
CA SER A 687 9.12 28.99 -18.18
C SER A 687 8.33 30.31 -18.21
N LYS A 688 8.90 31.42 -18.68
CA LYS A 688 8.14 32.66 -18.94
C LYS A 688 7.89 32.85 -20.43
N SER A 689 6.80 32.25 -20.90
CA SER A 689 6.19 32.64 -22.17
C SER A 689 5.57 34.04 -22.03
N PRO A 690 5.76 34.97 -22.98
CA PRO A 690 5.24 36.33 -22.87
C PRO A 690 3.73 36.36 -23.12
N GLU A 691 3.00 36.89 -22.14
CA GLU A 691 1.59 37.22 -22.24
C GLU A 691 1.43 38.39 -23.22
N LYS A 692 0.70 38.15 -24.32
CA LYS A 692 0.31 39.18 -25.28
C LYS A 692 -0.72 40.10 -24.61
N ALA A 693 -0.34 41.37 -24.50
CA ALA A 693 -1.24 42.47 -24.18
C ALA A 693 -2.41 42.55 -25.17
N HIS A 694 -3.64 42.57 -24.65
CA HIS A 694 -4.75 43.27 -25.26
C HIS A 694 -5.33 44.26 -24.24
N LYS A 695 -4.93 45.53 -24.46
CA LYS A 695 -5.39 46.80 -23.89
C LYS A 695 -5.00 47.13 -22.45
#